data_AF-A0A8H4IQM1-F1
#
_entry.id   AF-A0A8H4IQM1-F1
#
_cell.length_a   1.000
_cell.length_b   1.000
_cell.length_c   1.000
_cell.angle_alpha   90.00
_cell.angle_beta   90.00
_cell.angle_gamma   90.00
#
_symmetry.space_group_name_H-M   'P 1'
#
loop_
_entity.id
_entity.type
_entity.pdbx_description
1 polymer ?
#
loop_
_entity_poly.entity_id
_entity_poly.type
_entity_poly.pdbx_seq_one_letter_code
_entity_poly.pdbx_strand_id
1 'polypeptide(L)'
;MFWNRNSLRILILQAVLAYTSVHAQDSNGTQSQEIQWGPCEINGTTPLECGNIFVPLDYSSPDSTETLSIELIKAPASKKPSKGNILINFGGPGASGQELMASAGAQVQAMTGGYYDLISFDPRGAGKTIPLFCYRNETERERATLLNPNLNGNASDTTLGRLWASGRNFATACQANGKDVGDLIGYAFTARDIIRMAETLNEDGLLRYYGFSAGTPLGATIAAMFPEKIHRMILDGVWNTHEYWHYHALEGFTDTDKTFSGFLTNCITAGVDKCALSSLNQSASDIEEAVYGLIETVKYHPIPHQGTMIDYTVVRNVIFLGLTTITQWPLLATFLHSLLTGNMTELDTVYGSLQTREDPVSTEHRFGIQCGDKLERTTHPEDVLPVIHQLEEVSKLAGNRISYDVETCSKWKFNAKERYLGNLTVSTRHPALIIGNTFDPVTPLKSARNTSADLLGSVVLQHDGYGCDALMEAGLGGRLLFATDPDYEPRIASWWALNTRLRPWCLIQPHDAAEVSKTMIALLGAGDGAGDWHIAVRSGGHSLGSTNNIDTGVTVDLGKLNQTTYDNETNTASISPGGRWKNVYDELHEHGVIVTGGRDGDVGVGGFLLGGGLTYFMGRESFGCDSIKNYEVVLANGTIVNANKGENSDLWMALRGGGSNFGIVTRFDMEALPDKDLAHGIRFMSGYHSPELVDVLVDFTDHYQEFDTDALVGFVIHNTSINPAGVTAVALHVNTESIHNSTGFEKLNQIPTILPDETRSLKLSEAAQGSGLASGSWISEATITFKNDQRILAHAVELHDRYVQEMSAAFGAENFESIVFLQPLPTFFSEISRRKGGNMLGLDNQEYNAIVWTGHVAVTTNEQDLAFAEAKMMAMAAELTSYSTSLSGGTRLIYMNYADSTQDVLGSYGKKNVDHIRDVAAKFDPTGAFQTRVPGGFKISRVDV
;
A
#
# COMPACT_ATOMS: atom_id res chain seq x y z
N MET A 1 -35.58 48.49 3.20
CA MET A 1 -36.23 49.81 2.98
C MET A 1 -35.69 50.76 4.05
N PHE A 2 -35.42 52.01 3.68
CA PHE A 2 -34.71 53.10 4.40
C PHE A 2 -33.26 53.35 3.94
N TRP A 3 -33.16 54.31 3.02
CA TRP A 3 -31.97 55.07 2.64
C TRP A 3 -31.46 55.94 3.79
N ASN A 4 -30.16 56.28 3.83
CA ASN A 4 -29.64 57.65 3.61
C ASN A 4 -28.10 57.75 3.83
N ARG A 5 -27.45 58.73 3.15
CA ARG A 5 -26.20 59.47 3.48
C ARG A 5 -24.81 59.15 2.86
N ASN A 6 -24.68 58.40 1.75
CA ASN A 6 -23.34 58.18 1.13
C ASN A 6 -23.01 58.93 -0.18
N SER A 7 -23.92 59.73 -0.74
CA SER A 7 -23.74 60.24 -2.11
C SER A 7 -22.98 61.56 -2.25
N LEU A 8 -22.44 62.15 -1.18
CA LEU A 8 -21.76 63.47 -1.23
C LEU A 8 -20.25 63.45 -0.89
N ARG A 9 -19.69 62.29 -0.50
CA ARG A 9 -18.23 62.14 -0.21
C ARG A 9 -17.42 61.62 -1.40
N ILE A 10 -18.08 61.14 -2.46
CA ILE A 10 -17.43 60.47 -3.60
C ILE A 10 -16.90 61.46 -4.66
N LEU A 11 -17.38 62.70 -4.68
CA LEU A 11 -17.00 63.70 -5.71
C LEU A 11 -15.78 64.57 -5.36
N ILE A 12 -15.25 64.51 -4.13
CA ILE A 12 -14.08 65.32 -3.72
C ILE A 12 -12.80 64.46 -3.55
N LEU A 13 -12.91 63.13 -3.43
CA LEU A 13 -11.74 62.24 -3.39
C LEU A 13 -11.16 61.89 -4.77
N GLN A 14 -11.91 62.09 -5.86
CA GLN A 14 -11.44 61.80 -7.23
C GLN A 14 -10.57 62.93 -7.84
N ALA A 15 -10.43 64.08 -7.19
CA ALA A 15 -9.67 65.22 -7.71
C ALA A 15 -8.26 65.41 -7.10
N VAL A 16 -7.88 64.64 -6.06
CA VAL A 16 -6.56 64.75 -5.40
C VAL A 16 -5.60 63.61 -5.79
N LEU A 17 -6.09 62.51 -6.38
CA LEU A 17 -5.26 61.38 -6.83
C LEU A 17 -4.71 61.51 -8.26
N ALA A 18 -4.98 62.63 -8.95
CA ALA A 18 -4.55 62.87 -10.33
C ALA A 18 -3.37 63.86 -10.47
N TYR A 19 -2.66 64.22 -9.39
CA TYR A 19 -1.62 65.27 -9.42
C TYR A 19 -0.29 64.95 -8.70
N THR A 20 0.03 63.67 -8.48
CA THR A 20 1.37 63.25 -8.03
C THR A 20 1.87 62.06 -8.86
N SER A 21 1.96 62.26 -10.16
CA SER A 21 2.71 61.43 -11.09
C SER A 21 3.59 62.35 -11.92
N VAL A 22 4.78 62.65 -11.39
CA VAL A 22 6.00 63.09 -12.09
C VAL A 22 7.07 63.28 -11.00
N HIS A 23 8.17 62.52 -11.10
CA HIS A 23 9.37 62.46 -10.24
C HIS A 23 9.37 61.44 -9.09
N ALA A 24 9.84 60.23 -9.38
CA ALA A 24 11.05 59.66 -8.77
C ALA A 24 11.34 58.29 -9.41
N GLN A 25 12.30 58.29 -10.34
CA GLN A 25 13.07 57.10 -10.69
C GLN A 25 14.08 56.90 -9.54
N ASP A 26 14.00 55.77 -8.86
CA ASP A 26 15.16 55.13 -8.23
C ASP A 26 14.95 53.61 -8.23
N SER A 27 16.03 52.93 -8.61
CA SER A 27 16.20 51.50 -8.83
C SER A 27 16.15 50.66 -7.55
N ASN A 28 15.76 49.38 -7.70
CA ASN A 28 15.74 48.27 -6.74
C ASN A 28 14.63 48.26 -5.67
N GLY A 29 13.55 47.51 -5.96
CA GLY A 29 12.57 47.06 -4.95
C GLY A 29 11.35 46.39 -5.61
N THR A 30 11.22 45.07 -5.44
CA THR A 30 10.05 44.26 -5.81
C THR A 30 8.75 44.85 -5.26
N GLN A 31 7.94 45.45 -6.13
CA GLN A 31 6.53 45.71 -5.85
C GLN A 31 5.81 44.35 -5.90
N SER A 32 5.15 43.94 -4.81
CA SER A 32 4.42 42.67 -4.77
C SER A 32 3.27 42.71 -5.76
N GLN A 33 3.34 41.90 -6.81
CA GLN A 33 2.23 41.71 -7.74
C GLN A 33 1.12 40.93 -7.03
N GLU A 34 -0.12 41.45 -6.98
CA GLU A 34 -1.27 40.73 -6.42
C GLU A 34 -2.12 40.16 -7.57
N ILE A 35 -2.38 38.84 -7.55
CA ILE A 35 -3.18 38.17 -8.59
C ILE A 35 -4.68 38.40 -8.32
N GLN A 36 -5.35 39.03 -9.27
CA GLN A 36 -6.80 39.22 -9.23
C GLN A 36 -7.50 37.98 -9.83
N TRP A 37 -8.12 37.19 -8.96
CA TRP A 37 -8.86 35.98 -9.35
C TRP A 37 -10.30 36.32 -9.76
N GLY A 38 -10.78 35.70 -10.83
CA GLY A 38 -12.14 35.83 -11.34
C GLY A 38 -12.63 34.54 -11.99
N PRO A 39 -13.85 34.53 -12.57
CA PRO A 39 -14.35 33.36 -13.28
C PRO A 39 -13.49 33.04 -14.52
N CYS A 40 -13.24 31.75 -14.77
CA CYS A 40 -12.61 31.28 -16.00
C CYS A 40 -13.60 31.27 -17.18
N GLU A 41 -13.09 31.41 -18.41
CA GLU A 41 -13.87 31.21 -19.63
C GLU A 41 -14.20 29.73 -19.88
N ILE A 42 -13.34 28.83 -19.39
CA ILE A 42 -13.49 27.38 -19.50
C ILE A 42 -14.19 26.82 -18.26
N ASN A 43 -15.12 25.89 -18.48
CA ASN A 43 -15.77 25.13 -17.43
C ASN A 43 -14.97 23.86 -17.12
N GLY A 44 -14.95 23.44 -15.86
CA GLY A 44 -14.24 22.23 -15.44
C GLY A 44 -15.08 21.28 -14.60
N THR A 45 -14.47 20.14 -14.26
CA THR A 45 -15.03 19.12 -13.37
C THR A 45 -15.11 19.55 -11.90
N THR A 46 -14.53 20.71 -11.57
CA THR A 46 -14.51 21.37 -10.27
C THR A 46 -14.72 22.88 -10.47
N PRO A 47 -15.13 23.68 -9.46
CA PRO A 47 -15.11 25.13 -9.58
C PRO A 47 -13.72 25.66 -9.95
N LEU A 48 -13.66 26.60 -10.89
CA LEU A 48 -12.41 27.17 -11.41
C LEU A 48 -12.38 28.69 -11.29
N GLU A 49 -11.21 29.21 -10.95
CA GLU A 49 -10.89 30.64 -10.96
C GLU A 49 -9.66 30.91 -11.82
N CYS A 50 -9.66 32.01 -12.56
CA CYS A 50 -8.58 32.41 -13.45
C CYS A 50 -8.02 33.77 -13.04
N GLY A 51 -6.72 33.98 -13.23
CA GLY A 51 -6.02 35.21 -12.89
C GLY A 51 -4.70 35.35 -13.65
N ASN A 52 -4.18 36.56 -13.79
CA ASN A 52 -2.96 36.81 -14.57
C ASN A 52 -1.75 37.13 -13.67
N ILE A 53 -0.59 36.58 -14.04
CA ILE A 53 0.72 36.97 -13.52
C ILE A 53 1.58 37.56 -14.64
N PHE A 54 2.48 38.50 -14.31
CA PHE A 54 3.38 39.14 -15.27
C PHE A 54 4.81 38.73 -14.95
N VAL A 55 5.51 38.20 -15.95
CA VAL A 55 6.90 37.74 -15.85
C VAL A 55 7.74 38.44 -16.92
N PRO A 56 9.07 38.54 -16.79
CA PRO A 56 9.92 39.03 -17.87
C PRO A 56 9.70 38.24 -19.16
N LEU A 57 9.58 38.90 -20.30
CA LEU A 57 9.49 38.22 -21.60
C LEU A 57 10.80 37.47 -21.92
N ASP A 58 11.94 38.08 -21.60
CA ASP A 58 13.28 37.52 -21.82
C ASP A 58 14.16 37.68 -20.56
N TYR A 59 14.46 36.57 -19.88
CA TYR A 59 15.31 36.57 -18.69
C TYR A 59 16.81 36.74 -18.98
N SER A 60 17.23 36.58 -20.25
CA SER A 60 18.63 36.77 -20.65
C SER A 60 18.99 38.24 -20.88
N SER A 61 17.99 39.11 -20.97
CA SER A 61 18.12 40.55 -21.15
C SER A 61 17.68 41.27 -19.86
N PRO A 62 18.51 41.32 -18.80
CA PRO A 62 18.11 41.79 -17.47
C PRO A 62 17.66 43.26 -17.42
N ASP A 63 18.04 44.06 -18.42
CA ASP A 63 17.65 45.48 -18.55
C ASP A 63 16.34 45.67 -19.35
N SER A 64 15.76 44.59 -19.90
CA SER A 64 14.51 44.66 -20.66
C SER A 64 13.31 44.91 -19.74
N THR A 65 12.42 45.82 -20.14
CA THR A 65 11.16 46.10 -19.45
C THR A 65 9.97 45.35 -20.04
N GLU A 66 10.19 44.50 -21.05
CA GLU A 66 9.12 43.75 -21.69
C GLU A 66 8.63 42.61 -20.79
N THR A 67 7.31 42.52 -20.63
CA THR A 67 6.65 41.52 -19.78
C THR A 67 5.76 40.60 -20.59
N LEU A 68 5.71 39.33 -20.19
CA LEU A 68 4.77 38.31 -20.62
C LEU A 68 3.66 38.16 -19.57
N SER A 69 2.40 38.18 -20.02
CA SER A 69 1.25 37.81 -19.19
C SER A 69 1.03 36.30 -19.27
N ILE A 70 0.94 35.63 -18.13
CA ILE A 70 0.57 34.21 -18.04
C ILE A 70 -0.75 34.12 -17.28
N GLU A 71 -1.75 33.51 -17.92
CA GLU A 71 -3.02 33.18 -17.29
C GLU A 71 -2.87 31.90 -16.47
N LEU A 72 -3.21 31.99 -15.18
CA LEU A 72 -3.26 30.89 -14.24
C LEU A 72 -4.70 30.42 -14.10
N ILE A 73 -4.89 29.10 -14.06
CA ILE A 73 -6.13 28.46 -13.66
C ILE A 73 -5.97 27.88 -12.25
N LYS A 74 -6.99 28.04 -11.41
CA LYS A 74 -7.00 27.56 -10.03
C LYS A 74 -8.26 26.74 -9.79
N ALA A 75 -8.09 25.51 -9.33
CA ALA A 75 -9.12 24.73 -8.66
C ALA A 75 -9.00 24.96 -7.15
N PRO A 76 -9.95 25.67 -6.51
CA PRO A 76 -9.86 25.97 -5.09
C PRO A 76 -9.94 24.70 -4.24
N ALA A 77 -9.26 24.71 -3.09
CA ALA A 77 -9.27 23.62 -2.13
C ALA A 77 -10.72 23.24 -1.75
N SER A 78 -11.07 21.97 -1.96
CA SER A 78 -12.40 21.43 -1.64
C SER A 78 -12.63 21.28 -0.13
N LYS A 79 -11.56 21.25 0.67
CA LYS A 79 -11.59 21.25 2.14
C LYS A 79 -10.92 22.50 2.69
N LYS A 80 -11.45 23.01 3.81
CA LYS A 80 -10.97 24.22 4.48
C LYS A 80 -10.46 23.89 5.91
N PRO A 81 -9.52 24.68 6.48
CA PRO A 81 -8.78 25.77 5.82
C PRO A 81 -7.81 25.25 4.75
N SER A 82 -7.52 26.07 3.74
CA SER A 82 -6.51 25.73 2.71
C SER A 82 -5.13 25.64 3.37
N LYS A 83 -4.31 24.69 2.90
CA LYS A 83 -2.91 24.48 3.31
C LYS A 83 -1.91 25.16 2.37
N GLY A 84 -2.39 25.97 1.43
CA GLY A 84 -1.61 26.69 0.44
C GLY A 84 -1.84 26.18 -0.98
N ASN A 85 -0.93 26.53 -1.89
CA ASN A 85 -1.08 26.24 -3.32
C ASN A 85 -0.12 25.13 -3.78
N ILE A 86 -0.59 24.26 -4.68
CA ILE A 86 0.25 23.32 -5.43
C ILE A 86 0.26 23.76 -6.89
N LEU A 87 1.45 24.02 -7.43
CA LEU A 87 1.64 24.30 -8.86
C LEU A 87 1.78 22.98 -9.62
N ILE A 88 0.96 22.81 -10.65
CA ILE A 88 0.81 21.58 -11.40
C ILE A 88 1.23 21.78 -12.84
N ASN A 89 2.02 20.85 -13.37
CA ASN A 89 2.26 20.72 -14.79
C ASN A 89 1.89 19.32 -15.24
N PHE A 90 0.93 19.21 -16.16
CA PHE A 90 0.42 17.92 -16.63
C PHE A 90 1.27 17.26 -17.73
N GLY A 91 2.34 17.91 -18.21
CA GLY A 91 3.20 17.38 -19.26
C GLY A 91 2.81 17.77 -20.69
N GLY A 92 2.98 16.85 -21.64
CA GLY A 92 2.88 17.12 -23.08
C GLY A 92 4.20 16.80 -23.79
N PRO A 93 5.25 17.65 -23.75
CA PRO A 93 5.24 19.11 -23.58
C PRO A 93 4.26 19.80 -24.54
N GLY A 94 3.89 21.06 -24.29
CA GLY A 94 3.07 21.83 -25.23
C GLY A 94 1.55 21.66 -25.10
N ALA A 95 1.11 20.75 -24.22
CA ALA A 95 -0.29 20.61 -23.85
C ALA A 95 -0.77 21.80 -23.01
N SER A 96 -2.05 22.16 -23.14
CA SER A 96 -2.64 23.21 -22.31
C SER A 96 -2.85 22.72 -20.88
N GLY A 97 -2.12 23.32 -19.93
CA GLY A 97 -2.32 23.06 -18.51
C GLY A 97 -3.68 23.55 -18.03
N GLN A 98 -4.30 24.51 -18.73
CA GLN A 98 -5.65 25.00 -18.44
C GLN A 98 -6.72 23.96 -18.80
N GLU A 99 -6.68 23.42 -20.01
CA GLU A 99 -7.63 22.39 -20.45
C GLU A 99 -7.50 21.10 -19.63
N LEU A 100 -6.27 20.72 -19.28
CA LEU A 100 -6.01 19.54 -18.44
C LEU A 100 -6.47 19.76 -16.99
N MET A 101 -6.33 20.96 -16.43
CA MET A 101 -6.92 21.28 -15.13
C MET A 101 -8.45 21.23 -15.17
N ALA A 102 -9.07 21.74 -16.24
CA ALA A 102 -10.51 21.71 -16.39
C ALA A 102 -11.08 20.28 -16.45
N SER A 103 -10.37 19.36 -17.11
CA SER A 103 -10.78 17.95 -17.24
C SER A 103 -10.38 17.10 -16.02
N ALA A 104 -9.12 17.17 -15.57
CA ALA A 104 -8.55 16.29 -14.55
C ALA A 104 -8.55 16.88 -13.13
N GLY A 105 -8.95 18.14 -12.94
CA GLY A 105 -8.84 18.85 -11.66
C GLY A 105 -9.46 18.11 -10.47
N ALA A 106 -10.64 17.51 -10.64
CA ALA A 106 -11.29 16.72 -9.59
C ALA A 106 -10.46 15.49 -9.15
N GLN A 107 -9.82 14.80 -10.09
CA GLN A 107 -8.98 13.63 -9.80
C GLN A 107 -7.74 14.05 -9.02
N VAL A 108 -7.08 15.12 -9.45
CA VAL A 108 -5.88 15.63 -8.76
C VAL A 108 -6.23 16.22 -7.38
N GLN A 109 -7.41 16.81 -7.22
CA GLN A 109 -7.90 17.28 -5.93
C GLN A 109 -8.08 16.12 -4.94
N ALA A 110 -8.53 14.96 -5.41
CA ALA A 110 -8.63 13.75 -4.61
C ALA A 110 -7.24 13.21 -4.21
N MET A 111 -6.31 13.13 -5.18
CA MET A 111 -4.93 12.67 -4.94
C MET A 111 -4.16 13.52 -3.93
N THR A 112 -4.48 14.82 -3.84
CA THR A 112 -3.83 15.77 -2.92
C THR A 112 -4.60 15.97 -1.60
N GLY A 113 -5.64 15.16 -1.35
CA GLY A 113 -6.41 15.16 -0.10
C GLY A 113 -7.42 16.30 0.06
N GLY A 114 -7.54 17.19 -0.94
CA GLY A 114 -8.55 18.26 -1.00
C GLY A 114 -8.22 19.56 -0.24
N TYR A 115 -7.10 19.64 0.47
CA TYR A 115 -6.76 20.79 1.32
C TYR A 115 -5.92 21.88 0.62
N TYR A 116 -5.50 21.68 -0.61
CA TYR A 116 -4.67 22.64 -1.35
C TYR A 116 -5.42 23.23 -2.51
N ASP A 117 -5.18 24.51 -2.78
CA ASP A 117 -5.58 25.15 -4.02
C ASP A 117 -4.64 24.64 -5.14
N LEU A 118 -5.20 24.06 -6.19
CA LEU A 118 -4.41 23.50 -7.29
C LEU A 118 -4.32 24.53 -8.41
N ILE A 119 -3.10 24.89 -8.81
CA ILE A 119 -2.85 25.94 -9.79
C ILE A 119 -2.11 25.33 -10.97
N SER A 120 -2.60 25.60 -12.18
CA SER A 120 -1.96 25.20 -13.43
C SER A 120 -1.93 26.39 -14.38
N PHE A 121 -1.19 26.26 -15.47
CA PHE A 121 -1.00 27.31 -16.46
C PHE A 121 -0.54 26.70 -17.79
N ASP A 122 -0.61 27.46 -18.87
CA ASP A 122 0.00 27.07 -20.14
C ASP A 122 1.47 27.53 -20.14
N PRO A 123 2.45 26.61 -20.30
CA PRO A 123 3.85 27.00 -20.47
C PRO A 123 4.06 27.90 -21.69
N ARG A 124 5.16 28.65 -21.68
CA ARG A 124 5.60 29.41 -22.86
C ARG A 124 5.67 28.51 -24.09
N GLY A 125 5.07 28.95 -25.19
CA GLY A 125 5.00 28.17 -26.43
C GLY A 125 3.81 27.22 -26.52
N ALA A 126 2.95 27.18 -25.49
CA ALA A 126 1.78 26.32 -25.41
C ALA A 126 0.49 27.10 -25.11
N GLY A 127 -0.65 26.55 -25.51
CA GLY A 127 -1.98 27.09 -25.18
C GLY A 127 -2.09 28.59 -25.47
N LYS A 128 -2.41 29.38 -24.44
CA LYS A 128 -2.54 30.84 -24.56
C LYS A 128 -1.24 31.63 -24.33
N THR A 129 -0.16 30.98 -23.88
CA THR A 129 1.08 31.67 -23.46
C THR A 129 2.10 31.69 -24.60
N ILE A 130 2.12 32.78 -25.37
CA ILE A 130 3.00 32.98 -26.55
C ILE A 130 3.16 31.71 -27.41
N PRO A 131 2.04 31.11 -27.89
CA PRO A 131 2.06 29.82 -28.58
C PRO A 131 2.96 29.84 -29.81
N LEU A 132 3.66 28.73 -30.06
CA LEU A 132 4.44 28.56 -31.29
C LEU A 132 3.53 28.11 -32.43
N PHE A 133 3.46 28.91 -33.49
CA PHE A 133 2.83 28.52 -34.74
C PHE A 133 3.85 28.40 -35.87
N CYS A 134 3.96 27.19 -36.41
CA CYS A 134 4.76 26.84 -37.58
C CYS A 134 4.03 27.09 -38.90
N TYR A 135 2.72 27.27 -38.87
CA TYR A 135 1.90 27.58 -40.05
C TYR A 135 0.97 28.76 -39.78
N ARG A 136 0.58 29.49 -40.84
CA ARG A 136 -0.14 30.76 -40.69
C ARG A 136 -1.62 30.61 -40.39
N ASN A 137 -2.20 29.46 -40.74
CA ASN A 137 -3.62 29.15 -40.53
C ASN A 137 -3.84 27.63 -40.60
N GLU A 138 -5.04 27.21 -40.21
CA GLU A 138 -5.45 25.80 -40.18
C GLU A 138 -5.31 25.12 -41.54
N THR A 139 -5.70 25.77 -42.64
CA THR A 139 -5.62 25.15 -43.97
C THR A 139 -4.18 24.83 -44.39
N GLU A 140 -3.23 25.72 -44.07
CA GLU A 140 -1.81 25.47 -44.32
C GLU A 140 -1.30 24.31 -43.45
N ARG A 141 -1.71 24.28 -42.18
CA ARG A 141 -1.37 23.23 -41.21
C ARG A 141 -1.91 21.86 -41.63
N GLU A 142 -3.19 21.75 -41.94
CA GLU A 142 -3.83 20.53 -42.43
C GLU A 142 -3.13 20.03 -43.70
N ARG A 143 -2.90 20.93 -44.67
CA ARG A 143 -2.18 20.59 -45.91
C ARG A 143 -0.77 20.08 -45.61
N ALA A 144 -0.03 20.74 -44.73
CA ALA A 144 1.32 20.33 -44.38
C ALA A 144 1.33 18.98 -43.67
N THR A 145 0.40 18.75 -42.75
CA THR A 145 0.29 17.49 -42.00
C THR A 145 -0.17 16.33 -42.89
N LEU A 146 -0.95 16.61 -43.95
CA LEU A 146 -1.30 15.63 -44.99
C LEU A 146 -0.11 15.27 -45.90
N LEU A 147 0.72 16.25 -46.25
CA LEU A 147 1.88 16.06 -47.13
C LEU A 147 3.11 15.52 -46.40
N ASN A 148 3.19 15.70 -45.09
CA ASN A 148 4.30 15.30 -44.22
C ASN A 148 3.76 14.50 -43.02
N PRO A 149 3.22 13.29 -43.25
CA PRO A 149 2.66 12.49 -42.17
C PRO A 149 3.75 12.05 -41.18
N ASN A 150 3.41 12.05 -39.89
CA ASN A 150 4.25 11.44 -38.86
C ASN A 150 4.08 9.91 -38.93
N LEU A 151 5.07 9.24 -39.50
CA LEU A 151 5.09 7.78 -39.71
C LEU A 151 6.04 7.10 -38.72
N ASN A 152 5.77 5.83 -38.41
CA ASN A 152 6.75 5.00 -37.70
C ASN A 152 7.94 4.71 -38.62
N GLY A 153 9.18 4.81 -38.10
CA GLY A 153 10.42 4.75 -38.88
C GLY A 153 10.55 3.58 -39.85
N ASN A 154 10.11 2.39 -39.45
CA ASN A 154 10.19 1.15 -40.24
C ASN A 154 8.91 0.81 -41.00
N ALA A 155 8.09 1.79 -41.37
CA ALA A 155 6.88 1.53 -42.16
C ALA A 155 7.17 1.14 -43.62
N SER A 156 8.34 1.48 -44.19
CA SER A 156 8.78 1.12 -45.55
C SER A 156 10.27 1.44 -45.76
N ASP A 157 10.88 0.90 -46.84
CA ASP A 157 12.27 1.21 -47.23
C ASP A 157 12.54 2.70 -47.49
N THR A 158 11.49 3.49 -47.75
CA THR A 158 11.61 4.93 -48.00
C THR A 158 11.25 5.80 -46.80
N THR A 159 10.78 5.21 -45.70
CA THR A 159 10.15 5.95 -44.61
C THR A 159 11.14 6.86 -43.89
N LEU A 160 12.31 6.38 -43.49
CA LEU A 160 13.34 7.22 -42.84
C LEU A 160 13.76 8.42 -43.72
N GLY A 161 13.93 8.20 -45.02
CA GLY A 161 14.23 9.30 -45.96
C GLY A 161 13.09 10.32 -46.07
N ARG A 162 11.83 9.88 -45.99
CA ARG A 162 10.65 10.75 -45.99
C ARG A 162 10.54 11.53 -44.69
N LEU A 163 10.64 10.86 -43.54
CA LEU A 163 10.62 11.48 -42.22
C LEU A 163 11.70 12.57 -42.15
N TRP A 164 12.87 12.34 -42.75
CA TRP A 164 13.98 13.27 -42.65
C TRP A 164 13.72 14.55 -43.43
N ALA A 165 13.14 14.40 -44.62
CA ALA A 165 12.69 15.51 -45.44
C ALA A 165 11.50 16.24 -44.79
N SER A 166 10.54 15.49 -44.23
CA SER A 166 9.36 16.03 -43.55
C SER A 166 9.71 16.80 -42.28
N GLY A 167 10.60 16.28 -41.44
CA GLY A 167 11.11 16.97 -40.25
C GLY A 167 11.87 18.24 -40.62
N ARG A 168 12.62 18.24 -41.74
CA ARG A 168 13.23 19.48 -42.27
C ARG A 168 12.19 20.49 -42.72
N ASN A 169 11.13 20.06 -43.42
CA ASN A 169 10.04 20.94 -43.85
C ASN A 169 9.37 21.58 -42.63
N PHE A 170 9.05 20.76 -41.62
CA PHE A 170 8.43 21.22 -40.38
C PHE A 170 9.32 22.21 -39.63
N ALA A 171 10.59 21.86 -39.36
CA ALA A 171 11.54 22.74 -38.70
C ALA A 171 11.75 24.07 -39.45
N THR A 172 11.71 24.05 -40.79
CA THR A 172 11.82 25.26 -41.61
C THR A 172 10.56 26.12 -41.54
N ALA A 173 9.38 25.50 -41.53
CA ALA A 173 8.11 26.21 -41.36
C ALA A 173 8.03 26.89 -39.99
N CYS A 174 8.40 26.16 -38.93
CA CYS A 174 8.55 26.70 -37.59
C CYS A 174 9.57 27.85 -37.56
N GLN A 175 10.71 27.72 -38.24
CA GLN A 175 11.68 28.81 -38.36
C GLN A 175 11.09 30.07 -38.98
N ALA A 176 10.35 29.92 -40.07
CA ALA A 176 9.83 31.04 -40.85
C ALA A 176 8.71 31.79 -40.12
N ASN A 177 7.83 31.06 -39.45
CA ASN A 177 6.62 31.62 -38.85
C ASN A 177 6.73 31.85 -37.33
N GLY A 178 7.60 31.10 -36.63
CA GLY A 178 7.75 31.14 -35.17
C GLY A 178 8.95 31.92 -34.64
N LYS A 179 9.66 32.67 -35.49
CA LYS A 179 10.94 33.33 -35.14
C LYS A 179 10.87 34.32 -33.97
N ASP A 180 9.71 34.89 -33.71
CA ASP A 180 9.54 35.94 -32.69
C ASP A 180 9.35 35.33 -31.28
N VAL A 181 9.04 34.03 -31.19
CA VAL A 181 8.81 33.31 -29.92
C VAL A 181 9.72 32.09 -29.74
N GLY A 182 10.23 31.48 -30.82
CA GLY A 182 10.85 30.16 -30.80
C GLY A 182 12.11 30.01 -29.94
N ASP A 183 12.80 31.10 -29.62
CA ASP A 183 13.95 31.10 -28.70
C ASP A 183 13.56 31.42 -27.24
N LEU A 184 12.30 31.79 -26.98
CA LEU A 184 11.78 32.18 -25.66
C LEU A 184 11.02 31.07 -24.91
N ILE A 185 10.88 29.87 -25.49
CA ILE A 185 9.92 28.85 -25.03
C ILE A 185 10.55 27.61 -24.36
N GLY A 186 11.85 27.59 -24.12
CA GLY A 186 12.53 26.45 -23.45
C GLY A 186 12.17 26.31 -21.96
N TYR A 187 12.38 25.12 -21.40
CA TYR A 187 12.06 24.83 -19.99
C TYR A 187 12.84 25.68 -18.98
N ALA A 188 14.03 26.18 -19.31
CA ALA A 188 14.76 27.06 -18.38
C ALA A 188 13.99 28.37 -18.09
N PHE A 189 13.37 28.97 -19.12
CA PHE A 189 12.53 30.16 -18.92
C PHE A 189 11.20 29.80 -18.23
N THR A 190 10.58 28.68 -18.59
CA THR A 190 9.39 28.18 -17.89
C THR A 190 9.67 27.91 -16.40
N ALA A 191 10.85 27.38 -16.06
CA ALA A 191 11.27 27.16 -14.68
C ALA A 191 11.37 28.48 -13.89
N ARG A 192 11.90 29.55 -14.51
CA ARG A 192 11.92 30.90 -13.92
C ARG A 192 10.51 31.45 -13.71
N ASP A 193 9.62 31.25 -14.68
CA ASP A 193 8.22 31.65 -14.56
C ASP A 193 7.54 30.96 -13.37
N ILE A 194 7.76 29.65 -13.19
CA ILE A 194 7.22 28.89 -12.04
C ILE A 194 7.74 29.41 -10.70
N ILE A 195 9.03 29.79 -10.61
CA ILE A 195 9.55 30.40 -9.38
C ILE A 195 8.90 31.76 -9.11
N ARG A 196 8.68 32.59 -10.15
CA ARG A 196 7.93 33.85 -9.99
C ARG A 196 6.49 33.62 -9.54
N MET A 197 5.83 32.58 -10.06
CA MET A 197 4.50 32.16 -9.60
C MET A 197 4.54 31.77 -8.12
N ALA A 198 5.49 30.93 -7.70
CA ALA A 198 5.61 30.50 -6.30
C ALA A 198 5.87 31.68 -5.35
N GLU A 199 6.74 32.62 -5.73
CA GLU A 199 7.03 33.85 -4.97
C GLU A 199 5.80 34.77 -4.82
N THR A 200 4.86 34.69 -5.77
CA THR A 200 3.64 35.51 -5.78
C THR A 200 2.48 34.82 -5.05
N LEU A 201 2.35 33.51 -5.22
CA LEU A 201 1.20 32.73 -4.74
C LEU A 201 1.32 32.29 -3.28
N ASN A 202 2.54 32.01 -2.81
CA ASN A 202 2.76 31.41 -1.50
C ASN A 202 3.38 32.42 -0.54
N GLU A 203 2.84 32.50 0.68
CA GLU A 203 3.35 33.42 1.72
C GLU A 203 4.83 33.17 2.08
N ASP A 204 5.27 31.91 1.99
CA ASP A 204 6.66 31.52 2.21
C ASP A 204 7.56 31.73 0.98
N GLY A 205 6.97 32.06 -0.17
CA GLY A 205 7.65 32.20 -1.45
C GLY A 205 8.30 30.90 -1.97
N LEU A 206 7.93 29.74 -1.42
CA LEU A 206 8.50 28.45 -1.79
C LEU A 206 7.56 27.64 -2.69
N LEU A 207 8.16 26.82 -3.55
CA LEU A 207 7.44 26.00 -4.53
C LEU A 207 6.96 24.68 -3.92
N ARG A 208 5.68 24.38 -4.12
CA ARG A 208 5.08 23.05 -3.98
C ARG A 208 4.69 22.60 -5.39
N TYR A 209 5.43 21.65 -5.95
CA TYR A 209 5.31 21.27 -7.36
C TYR A 209 4.79 19.84 -7.52
N TYR A 210 3.88 19.64 -8.47
CA TYR A 210 3.47 18.33 -8.94
C TYR A 210 3.59 18.28 -10.47
N GLY A 211 4.59 17.55 -10.97
CA GLY A 211 4.81 17.36 -12.41
C GLY A 211 4.43 15.95 -12.86
N PHE A 212 3.60 15.86 -13.89
CA PHE A 212 3.26 14.61 -14.58
C PHE A 212 3.99 14.51 -15.92
N SER A 213 4.43 13.31 -16.32
CA SER A 213 4.97 13.06 -17.66
C SER A 213 6.11 14.04 -18.02
N ALA A 214 6.02 14.78 -19.13
CA ALA A 214 7.01 15.81 -19.49
C ALA A 214 7.12 16.99 -18.49
N GLY A 215 6.19 17.12 -17.54
CA GLY A 215 6.34 17.99 -16.38
C GLY A 215 7.45 17.52 -15.42
N THR A 216 7.89 16.26 -15.52
CA THR A 216 8.97 15.71 -14.69
C THR A 216 10.37 16.23 -15.05
N PRO A 217 10.80 16.32 -16.33
CA PRO A 217 12.06 16.98 -16.69
C PRO A 217 12.02 18.48 -16.42
N LEU A 218 10.86 19.14 -16.54
CA LEU A 218 10.69 20.53 -16.08
C LEU A 218 10.89 20.62 -14.56
N GLY A 219 10.28 19.73 -13.78
CA GLY A 219 10.46 19.63 -12.33
C GLY A 219 11.91 19.47 -11.91
N ALA A 220 12.63 18.54 -12.54
CA ALA A 220 14.06 18.33 -12.33
C ALA A 220 14.89 19.57 -12.70
N THR A 221 14.53 20.26 -13.79
CA THR A 221 15.17 21.52 -14.19
C THR A 221 14.98 22.61 -13.13
N ILE A 222 13.77 22.74 -12.55
CA ILE A 222 13.51 23.70 -11.47
C ILE A 222 14.32 23.33 -10.22
N ALA A 223 14.34 22.05 -9.84
CA ALA A 223 15.13 21.58 -8.70
C ALA A 223 16.62 21.86 -8.90
N ALA A 224 17.13 21.71 -10.12
CA ALA A 224 18.54 21.89 -10.42
C ALA A 224 18.95 23.38 -10.55
N MET A 225 18.04 24.24 -10.99
CA MET A 225 18.26 25.69 -11.08
C MET A 225 18.01 26.43 -9.75
N PHE A 226 17.05 25.97 -8.96
CA PHE A 226 16.54 26.65 -7.75
C PHE A 226 16.28 25.67 -6.59
N PRO A 227 17.24 24.83 -6.19
CA PRO A 227 17.02 23.79 -5.16
C PRO A 227 16.53 24.37 -3.83
N GLU A 228 16.98 25.57 -3.48
CA GLU A 228 16.62 26.30 -2.26
C GLU A 228 15.21 26.89 -2.29
N LYS A 229 14.52 26.88 -3.44
CA LYS A 229 13.14 27.35 -3.58
C LYS A 229 12.12 26.21 -3.50
N ILE A 230 12.55 24.95 -3.49
CA ILE A 230 11.66 23.79 -3.44
C ILE A 230 11.24 23.49 -2.00
N HIS A 231 9.95 23.64 -1.68
CA HIS A 231 9.39 23.17 -0.41
C HIS A 231 8.95 21.70 -0.47
N ARG A 232 8.19 21.31 -1.50
CA ARG A 232 7.76 19.94 -1.76
C ARG A 232 7.71 19.70 -3.27
N MET A 233 8.08 18.50 -3.70
CA MET A 233 8.08 18.13 -5.12
C MET A 233 7.63 16.69 -5.29
N ILE A 234 6.68 16.48 -6.20
CA ILE A 234 6.26 15.16 -6.69
C ILE A 234 6.49 15.12 -8.20
N LEU A 235 7.18 14.09 -8.67
CA LEU A 235 7.36 13.79 -10.09
C LEU A 235 6.72 12.42 -10.37
N ASP A 236 5.70 12.38 -11.23
CA ASP A 236 4.89 11.19 -11.51
C ASP A 236 4.84 10.89 -13.01
N GLY A 237 5.00 9.63 -13.40
CA GLY A 237 5.22 9.23 -14.80
C GLY A 237 6.51 9.86 -15.34
N VAL A 238 7.66 9.37 -14.86
CA VAL A 238 8.92 10.10 -14.92
C VAL A 238 9.70 9.83 -16.21
N TRP A 239 10.14 10.89 -16.89
CA TRP A 239 11.12 10.79 -17.98
C TRP A 239 12.54 10.75 -17.43
N ASN A 240 13.43 10.03 -18.11
CA ASN A 240 14.85 10.14 -17.81
C ASN A 240 15.34 11.56 -18.14
N THR A 241 15.72 12.28 -17.10
CA THR A 241 16.12 13.70 -17.16
C THR A 241 17.45 13.92 -17.87
N HIS A 242 18.37 12.95 -17.84
CA HIS A 242 19.62 12.99 -18.62
C HIS A 242 19.35 12.90 -20.11
N GLU A 243 18.47 11.99 -20.51
CA GLU A 243 18.17 11.77 -21.92
C GLU A 243 17.32 12.87 -22.54
N TYR A 244 16.51 13.58 -21.75
CA TYR A 244 15.70 14.68 -22.26
C TYR A 244 16.54 15.76 -22.97
N TRP A 245 17.64 16.20 -22.35
CA TRP A 245 18.50 17.27 -22.86
C TRP A 245 19.57 16.80 -23.82
N HIS A 246 20.18 15.65 -23.51
CA HIS A 246 21.43 15.21 -24.12
C HIS A 246 21.26 14.09 -25.16
N TYR A 247 20.08 13.46 -25.24
CA TYR A 247 19.89 12.29 -26.09
C TYR A 247 18.46 12.14 -26.62
N HIS A 248 18.14 10.97 -27.17
CA HIS A 248 16.90 10.67 -27.89
C HIS A 248 15.89 9.82 -27.10
N ALA A 249 15.91 9.87 -25.76
CA ALA A 249 14.98 9.15 -24.89
C ALA A 249 14.96 7.61 -25.12
N LEU A 250 16.14 6.97 -25.15
CA LEU A 250 16.28 5.52 -25.36
C LEU A 250 15.59 4.69 -24.28
N GLU A 251 15.59 5.18 -23.04
CA GLU A 251 14.89 4.50 -21.96
C GLU A 251 13.39 4.67 -22.04
N GLY A 252 12.90 5.61 -22.86
CA GLY A 252 11.51 5.65 -23.24
C GLY A 252 11.10 4.30 -23.82
N PHE A 253 9.95 3.78 -23.39
CA PHE A 253 9.32 2.58 -23.94
C PHE A 253 9.89 1.21 -23.54
N THR A 254 10.86 1.13 -22.62
CA THR A 254 11.43 -0.19 -22.19
C THR A 254 10.38 -1.13 -21.58
N ASP A 255 9.30 -0.59 -21.01
CA ASP A 255 8.20 -1.37 -20.45
C ASP A 255 7.00 -1.52 -21.42
N THR A 256 7.02 -0.94 -22.63
CA THR A 256 5.86 -0.97 -23.55
C THR A 256 5.47 -2.39 -23.95
N ASP A 257 6.43 -3.20 -24.39
CA ASP A 257 6.16 -4.58 -24.82
C ASP A 257 5.65 -5.41 -23.63
N LYS A 258 6.22 -5.20 -22.45
CA LYS A 258 5.78 -5.81 -21.19
C LYS A 258 4.34 -5.41 -20.82
N THR A 259 3.98 -4.13 -20.97
CA THR A 259 2.61 -3.66 -20.77
C THR A 259 1.66 -4.27 -21.80
N PHE A 260 2.10 -4.48 -23.05
CA PHE A 260 1.29 -5.13 -24.08
C PHE A 260 1.02 -6.61 -23.77
N SER A 261 2.04 -7.38 -23.40
CA SER A 261 1.86 -8.77 -22.97
C SER A 261 0.96 -8.84 -21.72
N GLY A 262 1.10 -7.87 -20.80
CA GLY A 262 0.21 -7.70 -19.65
C GLY A 262 -1.24 -7.46 -20.07
N PHE A 263 -1.49 -6.52 -20.98
CA PHE A 263 -2.82 -6.25 -21.55
C PHE A 263 -3.44 -7.52 -22.13
N LEU A 264 -2.71 -8.25 -22.99
CA LEU A 264 -3.23 -9.48 -23.62
C LEU A 264 -3.54 -10.55 -22.58
N THR A 265 -2.65 -10.75 -21.61
CA THR A 265 -2.85 -11.71 -20.52
C THR A 265 -4.13 -11.41 -19.74
N ASN A 266 -4.30 -10.17 -19.28
CA ASN A 266 -5.51 -9.76 -18.54
C ASN A 266 -6.77 -9.80 -19.42
N CYS A 267 -6.65 -9.46 -20.71
CA CYS A 267 -7.77 -9.56 -21.65
C CYS A 267 -8.28 -11.00 -21.77
N ILE A 268 -7.39 -11.98 -21.93
CA ILE A 268 -7.77 -13.40 -22.02
C ILE A 268 -8.31 -13.94 -20.71
N THR A 269 -7.71 -13.54 -19.58
CA THR A 269 -8.21 -13.93 -18.25
C THR A 269 -9.60 -13.34 -17.96
N ALA A 270 -9.87 -12.11 -18.39
CA ALA A 270 -11.17 -11.44 -18.17
C ALA A 270 -12.35 -12.12 -18.89
N GLY A 271 -12.08 -12.95 -19.91
CA GLY A 271 -13.09 -13.75 -20.61
C GLY A 271 -13.93 -12.98 -21.65
N VAL A 272 -14.76 -13.74 -22.38
CA VAL A 272 -15.51 -13.27 -23.57
C VAL A 272 -16.50 -12.13 -23.28
N ASP A 273 -16.96 -12.00 -22.04
CA ASP A 273 -17.92 -10.94 -21.65
C ASP A 273 -17.25 -9.58 -21.45
N LYS A 274 -15.93 -9.55 -21.22
CA LYS A 274 -15.17 -8.33 -20.89
C LYS A 274 -14.10 -7.98 -21.91
N CYS A 275 -13.65 -8.94 -22.71
CA CYS A 275 -12.59 -8.79 -23.69
C CYS A 275 -12.96 -9.47 -25.02
N ALA A 276 -12.99 -8.69 -26.10
CA ALA A 276 -13.30 -9.22 -27.44
C ALA A 276 -12.28 -10.28 -27.92
N LEU A 277 -10.99 -10.12 -27.58
CA LEU A 277 -9.92 -11.06 -27.96
C LEU A 277 -10.09 -12.45 -27.33
N SER A 278 -10.76 -12.57 -26.18
CA SER A 278 -11.05 -13.86 -25.55
C SER A 278 -11.89 -14.78 -26.44
N SER A 279 -12.71 -14.21 -27.33
CA SER A 279 -13.57 -15.00 -28.23
C SER A 279 -12.78 -15.78 -29.29
N LEU A 280 -11.50 -15.44 -29.51
CA LEU A 280 -10.60 -16.16 -30.40
C LEU A 280 -10.22 -17.56 -29.86
N ASN A 281 -10.42 -17.81 -28.56
CA ASN A 281 -10.09 -19.07 -27.90
C ASN A 281 -8.62 -19.50 -28.11
N GLN A 282 -7.71 -18.53 -28.03
CA GLN A 282 -6.25 -18.67 -28.17
C GLN A 282 -5.57 -18.16 -26.90
N SER A 283 -4.32 -18.60 -26.65
CA SER A 283 -3.55 -18.07 -25.51
C SER A 283 -3.15 -16.61 -25.76
N ALA A 284 -2.84 -15.87 -24.69
CA ALA A 284 -2.33 -14.50 -24.82
C ALA A 284 -1.07 -14.42 -25.71
N SER A 285 -0.17 -15.41 -25.60
CA SER A 285 1.04 -15.49 -26.42
C SER A 285 0.73 -15.75 -27.90
N ASP A 286 -0.26 -16.59 -28.21
CA ASP A 286 -0.65 -16.85 -29.61
C ASP A 286 -1.25 -15.59 -30.24
N ILE A 287 -2.06 -14.85 -29.47
CA ILE A 287 -2.65 -13.59 -29.92
C ILE A 287 -1.59 -12.52 -30.07
N GLU A 288 -0.63 -12.45 -29.15
CA GLU A 288 0.52 -11.55 -29.25
C GLU A 288 1.30 -11.77 -30.55
N GLU A 289 1.63 -13.02 -30.86
CA GLU A 289 2.28 -13.41 -32.12
C GLU A 289 1.41 -13.06 -33.34
N ALA A 290 0.10 -13.32 -33.26
CA ALA A 290 -0.83 -12.97 -34.34
C ALA A 290 -0.91 -11.45 -34.57
N VAL A 291 -0.89 -10.62 -33.51
CA VAL A 291 -0.87 -9.16 -33.62
C VAL A 291 0.45 -8.68 -34.23
N TYR A 292 1.58 -9.25 -33.83
CA TYR A 292 2.86 -8.92 -34.48
C TYR A 292 2.87 -9.32 -35.96
N GLY A 293 2.33 -10.49 -36.31
CA GLY A 293 2.15 -10.91 -37.70
C GLY A 293 1.21 -9.99 -38.49
N LEU A 294 0.12 -9.52 -37.86
CA LEU A 294 -0.79 -8.53 -38.43
C LEU A 294 -0.08 -7.21 -38.71
N ILE A 295 0.70 -6.69 -37.75
CA ILE A 295 1.47 -5.45 -37.90
C ILE A 295 2.38 -5.53 -39.13
N GLU A 296 3.12 -6.63 -39.30
CA GLU A 296 3.97 -6.83 -40.48
C GLU A 296 3.15 -7.03 -41.77
N THR A 297 1.97 -7.64 -41.69
CA THR A 297 1.08 -7.81 -42.85
C THR A 297 0.56 -6.47 -43.35
N VAL A 298 0.03 -5.62 -42.47
CA VAL A 298 -0.54 -4.31 -42.84
C VAL A 298 0.51 -3.30 -43.32
N LYS A 299 1.80 -3.61 -43.15
CA LYS A 299 2.93 -2.88 -43.76
C LYS A 299 2.90 -2.92 -45.28
N TYR A 300 2.59 -4.09 -45.85
CA TYR A 300 2.58 -4.30 -47.31
C TYR A 300 1.15 -4.47 -47.87
N HIS A 301 0.19 -4.79 -47.01
CA HIS A 301 -1.21 -5.01 -47.35
C HIS A 301 -2.13 -4.18 -46.43
N PRO A 302 -2.12 -2.83 -46.53
CA PRO A 302 -2.93 -1.99 -45.67
C PRO A 302 -4.43 -2.20 -45.92
N ILE A 303 -5.23 -2.05 -44.88
CA ILE A 303 -6.67 -2.30 -44.93
C ILE A 303 -7.40 -0.99 -45.27
N PRO A 304 -8.16 -0.93 -46.38
CA PRO A 304 -8.99 0.23 -46.70
C PRO A 304 -10.25 0.26 -45.81
N HIS A 305 -10.51 1.39 -45.15
CA HIS A 305 -11.63 1.51 -44.21
C HIS A 305 -12.20 2.94 -44.16
N GLN A 306 -13.47 3.11 -44.56
CA GLN A 306 -14.21 4.40 -44.52
C GLN A 306 -13.44 5.63 -45.06
N GLY A 307 -12.68 5.47 -46.14
CA GLY A 307 -11.87 6.56 -46.72
C GLY A 307 -10.54 6.82 -46.01
N THR A 308 -10.18 5.98 -45.03
CA THR A 308 -8.87 5.94 -44.36
C THR A 308 -8.13 4.63 -44.65
N MET A 309 -6.83 4.60 -44.36
CA MET A 309 -6.00 3.40 -44.48
C MET A 309 -5.56 2.97 -43.09
N ILE A 310 -5.79 1.70 -42.75
CA ILE A 310 -5.26 1.07 -41.54
C ILE A 310 -3.99 0.34 -41.95
N ASP A 311 -2.86 1.00 -41.72
CA ASP A 311 -1.53 0.54 -42.08
C ASP A 311 -0.65 0.29 -40.84
N TYR A 312 0.61 -0.06 -41.07
CA TYR A 312 1.62 -0.28 -40.03
C TYR A 312 1.68 0.85 -38.97
N THR A 313 1.58 2.11 -39.41
CA THR A 313 1.68 3.25 -38.51
C THR A 313 0.43 3.38 -37.66
N VAL A 314 -0.75 3.22 -38.27
CA VAL A 314 -2.03 3.30 -37.56
C VAL A 314 -2.13 2.21 -36.50
N VAL A 315 -1.86 0.95 -36.84
CA VAL A 315 -2.02 -0.18 -35.90
C VAL A 315 -1.10 -0.02 -34.69
N ARG A 316 0.19 0.29 -34.89
CA ARG A 316 1.13 0.47 -33.77
C ARG A 316 0.77 1.67 -32.90
N ASN A 317 0.29 2.77 -33.49
CA ASN A 317 -0.13 3.94 -32.72
C ASN A 317 -1.40 3.66 -31.90
N VAL A 318 -2.36 2.92 -32.43
CA VAL A 318 -3.58 2.51 -31.69
C VAL A 318 -3.18 1.61 -30.51
N ILE A 319 -2.31 0.63 -30.75
CA ILE A 319 -1.80 -0.25 -29.68
C ILE A 319 -1.13 0.58 -28.60
N PHE A 320 -0.15 1.41 -28.96
CA PHE A 320 0.58 2.21 -27.99
C PHE A 320 -0.33 3.11 -27.14
N LEU A 321 -1.24 3.86 -27.79
CA LEU A 321 -2.15 4.75 -27.07
C LEU A 321 -3.12 3.97 -26.18
N GLY A 322 -3.66 2.86 -26.68
CA GLY A 322 -4.56 1.98 -25.92
C GLY A 322 -3.91 1.39 -24.66
N LEU A 323 -2.58 1.29 -24.60
CA LEU A 323 -1.86 0.82 -23.42
C LEU A 323 -1.67 1.90 -22.34
N THR A 324 -1.79 3.19 -22.67
CA THR A 324 -1.46 4.30 -21.75
C THR A 324 -2.43 4.42 -20.56
N THR A 325 -3.64 3.88 -20.68
CA THR A 325 -4.63 3.86 -19.60
C THR A 325 -5.45 2.58 -19.67
N ILE A 326 -5.66 1.93 -18.53
CA ILE A 326 -6.40 0.67 -18.41
C ILE A 326 -7.85 0.83 -18.90
N THR A 327 -8.44 2.03 -18.79
CA THR A 327 -9.80 2.30 -19.29
C THR A 327 -9.94 2.18 -20.81
N GLN A 328 -8.84 2.21 -21.57
CA GLN A 328 -8.84 2.04 -23.02
C GLN A 328 -8.65 0.58 -23.46
N TRP A 329 -8.27 -0.33 -22.55
CA TRP A 329 -8.00 -1.73 -22.89
C TRP A 329 -9.18 -2.44 -23.57
N PRO A 330 -10.45 -2.25 -23.15
CA PRO A 330 -11.58 -2.87 -23.85
C PRO A 330 -11.69 -2.41 -25.32
N LEU A 331 -11.47 -1.12 -25.59
CA LEU A 331 -11.49 -0.57 -26.95
C LEU A 331 -10.32 -1.12 -27.78
N LEU A 332 -9.13 -1.23 -27.18
CA LEU A 332 -7.96 -1.82 -27.83
C LEU A 332 -8.20 -3.30 -28.16
N ALA A 333 -8.81 -4.06 -27.25
CA ALA A 333 -9.15 -5.46 -27.47
C ALA A 333 -10.11 -5.62 -28.65
N THR A 334 -11.17 -4.81 -28.69
CA THR A 334 -12.12 -4.78 -29.79
C THR A 334 -11.47 -4.39 -31.12
N PHE A 335 -10.57 -3.40 -31.12
CA PHE A 335 -9.83 -3.01 -32.31
C PHE A 335 -8.98 -4.17 -32.85
N LEU A 336 -8.18 -4.81 -32.00
CA LEU A 336 -7.33 -5.94 -32.38
C LEU A 336 -8.17 -7.14 -32.83
N HIS A 337 -9.26 -7.45 -32.12
CA HIS A 337 -10.20 -8.51 -32.50
C HIS A 337 -10.77 -8.27 -33.90
N SER A 338 -11.20 -7.04 -34.19
CA SER A 338 -11.74 -6.66 -35.49
C SER A 338 -10.73 -6.88 -36.63
N LEU A 339 -9.46 -6.54 -36.40
CA LEU A 339 -8.41 -6.72 -37.40
C LEU A 339 -8.01 -8.19 -37.59
N LEU A 340 -7.96 -8.97 -36.51
CA LEU A 340 -7.62 -10.39 -36.56
C LEU A 340 -8.72 -11.24 -37.20
N THR A 341 -9.99 -10.85 -37.06
CA THR A 341 -11.14 -11.59 -37.61
C THR A 341 -11.66 -11.05 -38.94
N GLY A 342 -11.29 -9.82 -39.30
CA GLY A 342 -11.86 -9.11 -40.45
C GLY A 342 -13.27 -8.54 -40.22
N ASN A 343 -13.74 -8.45 -38.96
CA ASN A 343 -15.05 -7.89 -38.62
C ASN A 343 -15.03 -6.36 -38.63
N MET A 344 -15.22 -5.76 -39.80
CA MET A 344 -15.14 -4.30 -39.97
C MET A 344 -16.29 -3.53 -39.33
N THR A 345 -17.42 -4.18 -39.02
CA THR A 345 -18.56 -3.53 -38.35
C THR A 345 -18.22 -3.16 -36.91
N GLU A 346 -17.49 -4.04 -36.24
CA GLU A 346 -17.02 -3.81 -34.87
C GLU A 346 -15.93 -2.72 -34.86
N LEU A 347 -15.05 -2.71 -35.88
CA LEU A 347 -14.06 -1.66 -36.06
C LEU A 347 -14.68 -0.27 -36.21
N ASP A 348 -15.79 -0.14 -36.96
CA ASP A 348 -16.51 1.13 -37.14
C ASP A 348 -16.91 1.75 -35.78
N THR A 349 -17.22 0.91 -34.79
CA THR A 349 -17.69 1.37 -33.47
C THR A 349 -16.58 1.91 -32.58
N VAL A 350 -15.34 1.45 -32.77
CA VAL A 350 -14.21 1.81 -31.90
C VAL A 350 -13.20 2.74 -32.56
N TYR A 351 -13.07 2.71 -33.89
CA TYR A 351 -12.00 3.41 -34.60
C TYR A 351 -12.06 4.93 -34.41
N GLY A 352 -13.26 5.53 -34.43
CA GLY A 352 -13.45 6.96 -34.16
C GLY A 352 -13.08 7.38 -32.73
N SER A 353 -13.20 6.47 -31.76
CA SER A 353 -12.88 6.69 -30.34
C SER A 353 -11.40 6.47 -30.03
N LEU A 354 -10.69 5.78 -30.91
CA LEU A 354 -9.26 5.46 -30.80
C LEU A 354 -8.38 6.45 -31.58
N GLN A 355 -8.91 7.63 -31.92
CA GLN A 355 -8.26 8.59 -32.80
C GLN A 355 -6.83 8.92 -32.34
N THR A 356 -5.85 8.51 -33.15
CA THR A 356 -4.43 8.39 -32.77
C THR A 356 -3.55 9.58 -33.16
N ARG A 357 -4.17 10.62 -33.72
CA ARG A 357 -3.44 11.78 -34.24
C ARG A 357 -3.34 12.81 -33.14
N GLU A 358 -2.10 13.10 -32.74
CA GLU A 358 -1.81 14.27 -31.91
C GLU A 358 -2.39 15.51 -32.61
N ASP A 359 -3.04 16.38 -31.84
CA ASP A 359 -3.52 17.65 -32.36
C ASP A 359 -2.36 18.39 -33.04
N PRO A 360 -2.52 18.83 -34.30
CA PRO A 360 -1.44 19.47 -35.05
C PRO A 360 -0.89 20.73 -34.35
N VAL A 361 -1.72 21.48 -33.62
CA VAL A 361 -1.26 22.64 -32.85
C VAL A 361 -0.44 22.21 -31.64
N SER A 362 -0.91 21.22 -30.88
CA SER A 362 -0.15 20.59 -29.79
C SER A 362 1.21 20.06 -30.30
N THR A 363 1.25 19.49 -31.51
CA THR A 363 2.49 19.03 -32.13
C THR A 363 3.47 20.20 -32.33
N GLU A 364 3.01 21.33 -32.88
CA GLU A 364 3.83 22.54 -33.02
C GLU A 364 4.40 23.02 -31.68
N HIS A 365 3.56 23.08 -30.63
CA HIS A 365 3.98 23.48 -29.29
C HIS A 365 5.02 22.51 -28.71
N ARG A 366 4.74 21.20 -28.77
CA ARG A 366 5.59 20.15 -28.23
C ARG A 366 6.98 20.18 -28.83
N PHE A 367 7.06 20.18 -30.16
CA PHE A 367 8.32 20.24 -30.89
C PHE A 367 9.07 21.55 -30.66
N GLY A 368 8.34 22.66 -30.54
CA GLY A 368 8.89 23.96 -30.16
C GLY A 368 9.72 23.92 -28.89
N ILE A 369 9.11 23.42 -27.82
CA ILE A 369 9.72 23.31 -26.50
C ILE A 369 10.81 22.23 -26.53
N GLN A 370 10.44 20.99 -26.85
CA GLN A 370 11.31 19.82 -26.76
C GLN A 370 12.56 19.95 -27.63
N CYS A 371 12.42 20.35 -28.90
CA CYS A 371 13.59 20.50 -29.77
C CYS A 371 14.34 21.79 -29.49
N GLY A 372 13.67 22.85 -29.04
CA GLY A 372 14.31 24.08 -28.55
C GLY A 372 15.27 23.82 -27.40
N ASP A 373 14.97 22.81 -26.59
CA ASP A 373 15.71 22.39 -25.42
C ASP A 373 16.87 21.41 -25.73
N LYS A 374 16.69 20.48 -26.67
CA LYS A 374 17.73 19.50 -27.05
C LYS A 374 18.99 20.12 -27.64
N LEU A 375 20.16 19.53 -27.30
CA LEU A 375 21.47 19.96 -27.78
C LEU A 375 21.84 19.44 -29.17
N GLU A 376 21.54 18.18 -29.45
CA GLU A 376 22.05 17.49 -30.64
C GLU A 376 21.44 18.08 -31.93
N ARG A 377 22.32 18.33 -32.91
CA ARG A 377 21.97 18.85 -34.24
C ARG A 377 22.88 18.20 -35.26
N THR A 378 22.32 17.73 -36.36
CA THR A 378 23.08 17.19 -37.49
C THR A 378 22.54 17.71 -38.82
N THR A 379 23.37 17.71 -39.88
CA THR A 379 22.96 17.94 -41.28
C THR A 379 22.75 16.65 -42.08
N HIS A 380 23.10 15.49 -41.53
CA HIS A 380 23.28 14.20 -42.20
C HIS A 380 22.38 13.09 -41.64
N PRO A 381 21.54 12.42 -42.46
CA PRO A 381 20.61 11.40 -41.96
C PRO A 381 21.33 10.20 -41.36
N GLU A 382 22.52 9.88 -41.88
CA GLU A 382 23.38 8.80 -41.41
C GLU A 382 23.77 8.93 -39.92
N ASP A 383 23.78 10.14 -39.36
CA ASP A 383 24.18 10.36 -37.97
C ASP A 383 23.12 9.90 -36.96
N VAL A 384 21.84 9.88 -37.34
CA VAL A 384 20.73 9.50 -36.44
C VAL A 384 20.29 8.05 -36.60
N LEU A 385 20.73 7.36 -37.66
CA LEU A 385 20.38 5.95 -37.90
C LEU A 385 20.79 5.00 -36.76
N PRO A 386 21.99 5.13 -36.14
CA PRO A 386 22.36 4.25 -35.04
C PRO A 386 21.38 4.32 -33.87
N VAL A 387 20.90 5.52 -33.56
CA VAL A 387 19.93 5.76 -32.49
C VAL A 387 18.57 5.18 -32.85
N ILE A 388 18.12 5.38 -34.08
CA ILE A 388 16.86 4.82 -34.57
C ILE A 388 16.90 3.29 -34.45
N HIS A 389 17.97 2.63 -34.90
CA HIS A 389 18.12 1.18 -34.76
C HIS A 389 18.15 0.72 -33.29
N GLN A 390 18.82 1.47 -32.40
CA GLN A 390 18.78 1.16 -30.96
C GLN A 390 17.37 1.22 -30.39
N LEU A 391 16.58 2.22 -30.77
CA LEU A 391 15.19 2.32 -30.34
C LEU A 391 14.36 1.15 -30.84
N GLU A 392 14.60 0.64 -32.06
CA GLU A 392 13.94 -0.58 -32.56
C GLU A 392 14.18 -1.80 -31.68
N GLU A 393 15.37 -1.91 -31.09
CA GLU A 393 15.74 -3.00 -30.18
C GLU A 393 15.09 -2.84 -28.80
N VAL A 394 14.75 -1.62 -28.36
CA VAL A 394 14.13 -1.33 -27.06
C VAL A 394 12.69 -1.83 -26.99
N SER A 395 11.90 -1.61 -28.04
CA SER A 395 10.50 -2.06 -28.09
C SER A 395 10.05 -2.37 -29.51
N LYS A 396 9.45 -3.56 -29.67
CA LYS A 396 8.80 -4.03 -30.90
C LYS A 396 7.55 -3.24 -31.25
N LEU A 397 6.96 -2.48 -30.32
CA LEU A 397 5.75 -1.68 -30.55
C LEU A 397 6.05 -0.19 -30.66
N ALA A 398 6.88 0.35 -29.78
CA ALA A 398 7.07 1.79 -29.63
C ALA A 398 8.45 2.30 -30.04
N GLY A 399 9.45 1.45 -30.26
CA GLY A 399 10.81 1.86 -30.61
C GLY A 399 10.88 2.84 -31.79
N ASN A 400 10.23 2.49 -32.89
CA ASN A 400 10.15 3.33 -34.11
C ASN A 400 9.17 4.51 -34.05
N ARG A 401 8.48 4.74 -32.93
CA ARG A 401 7.45 5.78 -32.82
C ARG A 401 8.06 7.18 -32.87
N ILE A 402 9.24 7.34 -32.27
CA ILE A 402 9.89 8.64 -32.12
C ILE A 402 10.92 8.93 -33.21
N SER A 403 10.97 8.15 -34.29
CA SER A 403 11.90 8.42 -35.41
C SER A 403 11.67 9.81 -36.01
N TYR A 404 10.41 10.22 -36.17
CA TYR A 404 10.09 11.58 -36.61
C TYR A 404 10.58 12.65 -35.63
N ASP A 405 10.50 12.37 -34.32
CA ASP A 405 10.95 13.28 -33.27
C ASP A 405 12.47 13.47 -33.30
N VAL A 406 13.21 12.35 -33.39
CA VAL A 406 14.67 12.31 -33.53
C VAL A 406 15.11 13.14 -34.73
N GLU A 407 14.53 12.89 -35.90
CA GLU A 407 14.92 13.54 -37.15
C GLU A 407 14.55 15.02 -37.18
N THR A 408 13.37 15.38 -36.68
CA THR A 408 12.90 16.78 -36.61
C THR A 408 13.74 17.60 -35.64
N CYS A 409 13.98 17.11 -34.42
CA CYS A 409 14.79 17.83 -33.43
C CYS A 409 16.25 17.97 -33.89
N SER A 410 16.80 16.98 -34.58
CA SER A 410 18.15 17.05 -35.15
C SER A 410 18.33 18.16 -36.18
N LYS A 411 17.24 18.63 -36.79
CA LYS A 411 17.20 19.74 -37.77
C LYS A 411 16.69 21.04 -37.23
N TRP A 412 16.32 21.08 -35.95
CA TRP A 412 15.63 22.21 -35.37
C TRP A 412 16.48 23.48 -35.49
N LYS A 413 15.82 24.56 -35.91
CA LYS A 413 16.49 25.81 -36.31
C LYS A 413 16.56 26.85 -35.21
N PHE A 414 15.81 26.64 -34.13
CA PHE A 414 15.86 27.49 -32.95
C PHE A 414 16.74 26.85 -31.87
N ASN A 415 17.32 27.72 -31.06
CA ASN A 415 17.86 27.35 -29.76
C ASN A 415 17.13 28.20 -28.73
N ALA A 416 16.72 27.58 -27.62
CA ALA A 416 16.26 28.35 -26.47
C ALA A 416 17.37 29.32 -26.02
N LYS A 417 17.02 30.57 -25.72
CA LYS A 417 17.95 31.59 -25.22
C LYS A 417 18.67 31.16 -23.96
N GLU A 418 18.02 30.33 -23.16
CA GLU A 418 18.61 29.65 -22.03
C GLU A 418 18.25 28.16 -22.09
N ARG A 419 19.25 27.32 -21.87
CA ARG A 419 19.10 25.87 -21.65
C ARG A 419 19.81 25.52 -20.36
N TYR A 420 19.19 24.67 -19.55
CA TYR A 420 19.88 24.13 -18.39
C TYR A 420 20.76 22.95 -18.81
N LEU A 421 22.08 23.15 -18.78
CA LEU A 421 23.08 22.13 -19.11
C LEU A 421 23.97 21.79 -17.89
N GLY A 422 23.53 22.21 -16.71
CA GLY A 422 24.23 21.99 -15.44
C GLY A 422 24.04 20.57 -14.91
N ASN A 423 24.64 20.30 -13.75
CA ASN A 423 24.49 19.01 -13.09
C ASN A 423 23.07 18.86 -12.52
N LEU A 424 22.38 17.79 -12.91
CA LEU A 424 21.06 17.46 -12.38
C LEU A 424 21.11 16.85 -10.98
N THR A 425 22.28 16.40 -10.51
CA THR A 425 22.44 15.88 -9.15
C THR A 425 22.38 17.00 -8.12
N VAL A 426 21.27 17.11 -7.38
CA VAL A 426 21.00 18.21 -6.43
C VAL A 426 20.22 17.74 -5.20
N SER A 427 20.36 18.47 -4.10
CA SER A 427 19.50 18.33 -2.91
C SER A 427 18.54 19.51 -2.81
N THR A 428 17.25 19.22 -2.73
CA THR A 428 16.19 20.21 -2.43
C THR A 428 16.04 20.40 -0.92
N ARG A 429 15.31 21.43 -0.45
CA ARG A 429 15.10 21.63 1.01
C ARG A 429 14.46 20.44 1.70
N HIS A 430 13.62 19.71 0.97
CA HIS A 430 13.01 18.47 1.41
C HIS A 430 13.11 17.44 0.28
N PRO A 431 13.29 16.15 0.61
CA PRO A 431 13.21 15.05 -0.33
C PRO A 431 12.03 15.17 -1.31
N ALA A 432 12.29 14.92 -2.59
CA ALA A 432 11.24 14.75 -3.58
C ALA A 432 10.62 13.35 -3.48
N LEU A 433 9.34 13.24 -3.86
CA LEU A 433 8.69 11.96 -4.09
C LEU A 433 8.67 11.68 -5.59
N ILE A 434 9.19 10.53 -5.98
CA ILE A 434 9.25 10.09 -7.38
C ILE A 434 8.28 8.93 -7.52
N ILE A 435 7.26 9.04 -8.37
CA ILE A 435 6.25 8.00 -8.58
C ILE A 435 6.54 7.31 -9.92
N GLY A 436 6.70 5.99 -9.89
CA GLY A 436 6.94 5.17 -11.07
C GLY A 436 6.04 3.96 -11.08
N ASN A 437 5.51 3.60 -12.25
CA ASN A 437 4.63 2.44 -12.43
C ASN A 437 5.38 1.32 -13.17
N THR A 438 5.21 0.09 -12.67
CA THR A 438 5.87 -1.12 -13.19
C THR A 438 5.38 -1.51 -14.59
N PHE A 439 4.26 -0.94 -15.06
CA PHE A 439 3.64 -1.17 -16.36
C PHE A 439 3.32 0.14 -17.10
N ASP A 440 4.18 1.14 -16.98
CA ASP A 440 4.04 2.38 -17.74
C ASP A 440 4.63 2.23 -19.15
N PRO A 441 3.82 2.24 -20.22
CA PRO A 441 4.32 2.08 -21.57
C PRO A 441 4.99 3.36 -22.11
N VAL A 442 4.94 4.49 -21.39
CA VAL A 442 5.48 5.79 -21.83
C VAL A 442 6.68 6.20 -20.98
N THR A 443 6.56 6.04 -19.66
CA THR A 443 7.50 6.54 -18.65
C THR A 443 7.90 5.45 -17.67
N PRO A 444 8.77 4.51 -18.10
CA PRO A 444 9.02 3.27 -17.37
C PRO A 444 9.64 3.50 -16.00
N LEU A 445 9.43 2.54 -15.09
CA LEU A 445 9.94 2.61 -13.71
C LEU A 445 11.47 2.82 -13.65
N LYS A 446 12.20 2.34 -14.66
CA LYS A 446 13.64 2.58 -14.80
C LYS A 446 13.98 4.08 -14.84
N SER A 447 13.20 4.88 -15.57
CA SER A 447 13.36 6.35 -15.65
C SER A 447 13.11 7.04 -14.31
N ALA A 448 12.13 6.55 -13.53
CA ALA A 448 11.89 7.04 -12.17
C ALA A 448 13.07 6.75 -11.24
N ARG A 449 13.64 5.53 -11.29
CA ARG A 449 14.82 5.16 -10.50
C ARG A 449 16.05 5.97 -10.88
N ASN A 450 16.28 6.18 -12.17
CA ASN A 450 17.39 7.00 -12.66
C ASN A 450 17.25 8.46 -12.21
N THR A 451 16.07 9.06 -12.36
CA THR A 451 15.82 10.45 -11.92
C THR A 451 15.94 10.59 -10.40
N SER A 452 15.50 9.59 -9.63
CA SER A 452 15.69 9.57 -8.18
C SER A 452 17.16 9.50 -7.76
N ALA A 453 18.06 8.98 -8.60
CA ALA A 453 19.48 8.94 -8.29
C ALA A 453 20.13 10.34 -8.29
N ASP A 454 19.55 11.29 -9.04
CA ASP A 454 20.03 12.68 -9.11
C ASP A 454 19.40 13.59 -8.06
N LEU A 455 18.13 13.37 -7.71
CA LEU A 455 17.46 14.14 -6.67
C LEU A 455 17.82 13.59 -5.29
N LEU A 456 18.99 13.96 -4.80
CA LEU A 456 19.58 13.41 -3.57
C LEU A 456 18.60 13.45 -2.39
N GLY A 457 18.37 12.28 -1.79
CA GLY A 457 17.46 12.08 -0.67
C GLY A 457 16.01 11.81 -1.07
N SER A 458 15.66 11.84 -2.36
CA SER A 458 14.33 11.44 -2.83
C SER A 458 14.05 9.96 -2.61
N VAL A 459 12.77 9.60 -2.65
CA VAL A 459 12.30 8.22 -2.59
C VAL A 459 11.43 7.89 -3.80
N VAL A 460 11.51 6.64 -4.27
CA VAL A 460 10.65 6.13 -5.34
C VAL A 460 9.46 5.41 -4.71
N LEU A 461 8.25 5.90 -4.96
CA LEU A 461 7.00 5.16 -4.77
C LEU A 461 6.72 4.36 -6.03
N GLN A 462 6.91 3.05 -5.94
CA GLN A 462 6.55 2.11 -7.00
C GLN A 462 5.05 1.79 -6.90
N HIS A 463 4.31 2.00 -7.99
CA HIS A 463 2.91 1.62 -8.12
C HIS A 463 2.79 0.29 -8.88
N ASP A 464 2.42 -0.77 -8.16
CA ASP A 464 2.25 -2.14 -8.67
C ASP A 464 0.76 -2.51 -8.69
N GLY A 465 0.11 -2.51 -9.86
CA GLY A 465 -1.30 -2.92 -9.99
C GLY A 465 -1.42 -4.32 -10.58
N TYR A 466 -1.66 -5.35 -9.73
CA TYR A 466 -2.19 -6.67 -10.17
C TYR A 466 -2.97 -7.46 -9.09
N GLY A 467 -2.65 -7.32 -7.80
CA GLY A 467 -3.20 -8.25 -6.78
C GLY A 467 -4.72 -8.22 -6.63
N CYS A 468 -5.32 -7.04 -6.60
CA CYS A 468 -6.77 -6.88 -6.48
C CYS A 468 -7.51 -7.13 -7.81
N ASP A 469 -6.87 -6.82 -8.94
CA ASP A 469 -7.43 -7.05 -10.26
C ASP A 469 -7.56 -8.55 -10.56
N ALA A 470 -6.54 -9.35 -10.23
CA ALA A 470 -6.58 -10.80 -10.34
C ALA A 470 -7.75 -11.42 -9.54
N LEU A 471 -8.09 -10.84 -8.38
CA LEU A 471 -9.25 -11.28 -7.59
C LEU A 471 -10.58 -10.91 -8.25
N MET A 472 -10.67 -9.72 -8.86
CA MET A 472 -11.86 -9.34 -9.65
C MET A 472 -12.06 -10.24 -10.86
N GLU A 473 -10.97 -10.60 -11.55
CA GLU A 473 -10.96 -11.52 -12.68
C GLU A 473 -11.37 -12.94 -12.28
N ALA A 474 -10.93 -13.40 -11.10
CA ALA A 474 -11.35 -14.68 -10.52
C ALA A 474 -12.82 -14.72 -10.06
N GLY A 475 -13.60 -13.65 -10.32
CA GLY A 475 -15.01 -13.55 -9.96
C GLY A 475 -15.26 -13.20 -8.49
N LEU A 476 -14.25 -12.70 -7.78
CA LEU A 476 -14.33 -12.33 -6.37
C LEU A 476 -14.54 -10.82 -6.14
N GLY A 477 -14.83 -10.05 -7.19
CA GLY A 477 -15.00 -8.59 -7.08
C GLY A 477 -16.04 -8.14 -6.04
N GLY A 478 -17.15 -8.87 -5.90
CA GLY A 478 -18.17 -8.61 -4.87
C GLY A 478 -17.76 -8.99 -3.44
N ARG A 479 -16.55 -9.52 -3.26
CA ARG A 479 -15.94 -9.87 -1.97
C ARG A 479 -14.79 -8.92 -1.60
N LEU A 480 -14.46 -7.98 -2.48
CA LEU A 480 -13.40 -7.01 -2.25
C LEU A 480 -13.92 -5.79 -1.52
N LEU A 481 -13.03 -5.22 -0.72
CA LEU A 481 -13.24 -3.95 -0.04
C LEU A 481 -12.00 -3.07 -0.28
N PHE A 482 -12.20 -1.94 -0.95
CA PHE A 482 -11.19 -0.97 -1.31
C PHE A 482 -11.24 0.26 -0.41
N ALA A 483 -10.17 1.06 -0.35
CA ALA A 483 -10.13 2.30 0.43
C ALA A 483 -11.23 3.31 0.05
N THR A 484 -11.80 3.20 -1.15
CA THR A 484 -12.93 4.00 -1.61
C THR A 484 -14.29 3.56 -1.06
N ASP A 485 -14.39 2.34 -0.53
CA ASP A 485 -15.64 1.77 -0.04
C ASP A 485 -15.94 2.25 1.40
N PRO A 486 -17.21 2.55 1.73
CA PRO A 486 -17.58 3.09 3.03
C PRO A 486 -17.26 2.15 4.21
N ASP A 487 -17.22 0.84 3.96
CA ASP A 487 -16.97 -0.18 4.99
C ASP A 487 -15.47 -0.43 5.24
N TYR A 488 -14.56 0.12 4.41
CA TYR A 488 -13.11 -0.14 4.51
C TYR A 488 -12.50 0.37 5.82
N GLU A 489 -12.62 1.67 6.12
CA GLU A 489 -12.05 2.24 7.34
C GLU A 489 -12.70 1.66 8.63
N PRO A 490 -14.03 1.44 8.70
CA PRO A 490 -14.62 0.66 9.79
C PRO A 490 -14.01 -0.74 9.94
N ARG A 491 -13.69 -1.41 8.82
CA ARG A 491 -13.04 -2.72 8.87
C ARG A 491 -11.60 -2.62 9.34
N ILE A 492 -10.82 -1.62 8.92
CA ILE A 492 -9.46 -1.34 9.44
C ILE A 492 -9.51 -1.01 10.93
N ALA A 493 -10.49 -0.22 11.39
CA ALA A 493 -10.63 0.12 12.81
C ALA A 493 -10.93 -1.09 13.70
N SER A 494 -11.40 -2.20 13.14
CA SER A 494 -11.73 -3.43 13.89
C SER A 494 -10.51 -4.27 14.30
N TRP A 495 -9.28 -3.89 13.91
CA TRP A 495 -8.08 -4.48 14.51
C TRP A 495 -7.91 -3.98 15.94
N TRP A 496 -7.55 -4.91 16.82
CA TRP A 496 -7.51 -4.68 18.26
C TRP A 496 -6.46 -3.62 18.65
N ALA A 497 -5.22 -3.78 18.17
CA ALA A 497 -4.10 -2.87 18.40
C ALA A 497 -4.00 -1.78 17.31
N LEU A 498 -3.57 -0.56 17.67
CA LEU A 498 -3.39 0.54 16.70
C LEU A 498 -2.26 0.26 15.70
N ASN A 499 -1.14 -0.30 16.16
CA ASN A 499 0.04 -0.64 15.36
C ASN A 499 -0.18 -1.79 14.36
N THR A 500 -1.38 -2.40 14.30
CA THR A 500 -1.72 -3.44 13.30
C THR A 500 -2.77 -2.97 12.28
N ARG A 501 -3.24 -1.71 12.39
CA ARG A 501 -4.21 -1.08 11.48
C ARG A 501 -3.57 -0.56 10.18
N LEU A 502 -2.88 -1.45 9.47
CA LEU A 502 -2.30 -1.20 8.14
C LEU A 502 -3.38 -1.08 7.05
N ARG A 503 -3.05 -0.46 5.92
CA ARG A 503 -4.00 -0.20 4.82
C ARG A 503 -3.59 -0.96 3.54
N PRO A 504 -3.98 -2.24 3.39
CA PRO A 504 -3.68 -3.00 2.17
C PRO A 504 -4.39 -2.37 0.97
N TRP A 505 -3.90 -2.69 -0.23
CA TRP A 505 -4.50 -2.25 -1.50
C TRP A 505 -5.99 -2.62 -1.58
N CYS A 506 -6.35 -3.80 -1.11
CA CYS A 506 -7.72 -4.25 -0.87
C CYS A 506 -7.77 -5.33 0.21
N LEU A 507 -8.96 -5.50 0.79
CA LEU A 507 -9.31 -6.66 1.60
C LEU A 507 -10.16 -7.60 0.76
N ILE A 508 -9.85 -8.90 0.76
CA ILE A 508 -10.74 -9.94 0.21
C ILE A 508 -11.45 -10.63 1.37
N GLN A 509 -12.78 -10.75 1.30
CA GLN A 509 -13.62 -11.32 2.36
C GLN A 509 -14.34 -12.62 1.91
N PRO A 510 -13.64 -13.76 1.84
CA PRO A 510 -14.24 -15.04 1.46
C PRO A 510 -15.30 -15.53 2.45
N HIS A 511 -16.31 -16.23 1.94
CA HIS A 511 -17.41 -16.80 2.74
C HIS A 511 -17.34 -18.32 2.90
N ASP A 512 -16.53 -19.00 2.09
CA ASP A 512 -16.34 -20.45 2.15
C ASP A 512 -14.91 -20.84 1.69
N ALA A 513 -14.57 -22.11 1.86
CA ALA A 513 -13.26 -22.63 1.49
C ALA A 513 -12.98 -22.60 -0.03
N ALA A 514 -14.03 -22.65 -0.87
CA ALA A 514 -13.87 -22.56 -2.31
C ALA A 514 -13.48 -21.14 -2.75
N GLU A 515 -14.02 -20.11 -2.10
CA GLU A 515 -13.60 -18.73 -2.30
C GLU A 515 -12.18 -18.47 -1.80
N VAL A 516 -11.77 -19.08 -0.68
CA VAL A 516 -10.37 -19.03 -0.21
C VAL A 516 -9.44 -19.73 -1.21
N SER A 517 -9.83 -20.89 -1.74
CA SER A 517 -9.12 -21.60 -2.81
C SER A 517 -8.92 -20.73 -4.05
N LYS A 518 -10.00 -20.12 -4.57
CA LYS A 518 -9.94 -19.17 -5.68
C LYS A 518 -9.06 -17.97 -5.37
N THR A 519 -9.13 -17.45 -4.15
CA THR A 519 -8.31 -16.32 -3.69
C THR A 519 -6.82 -16.67 -3.77
N MET A 520 -6.42 -17.84 -3.27
CA MET A 520 -5.02 -18.27 -3.31
C MET A 520 -4.52 -18.53 -4.74
N ILE A 521 -5.34 -19.17 -5.58
CA ILE A 521 -5.02 -19.39 -6.99
C ILE A 521 -4.84 -18.04 -7.71
N ALA A 522 -5.74 -17.09 -7.49
CA ALA A 522 -5.69 -15.77 -8.13
C ALA A 522 -4.46 -14.97 -7.68
N LEU A 523 -4.23 -14.86 -6.36
CA LEU A 523 -3.14 -14.04 -5.82
C LEU A 523 -1.76 -14.61 -6.13
N LEU A 524 -1.60 -15.94 -6.11
CA LEU A 524 -0.34 -16.59 -6.47
C LEU A 524 -0.18 -16.73 -7.99
N GLY A 525 -1.28 -16.80 -8.75
CA GLY A 525 -1.29 -16.80 -10.21
C GLY A 525 -1.04 -15.42 -10.84
N ALA A 526 -1.28 -14.33 -10.11
CA ALA A 526 -1.00 -12.95 -10.53
C ALA A 526 0.50 -12.64 -10.69
N GLY A 527 1.37 -13.64 -10.57
CA GLY A 527 2.81 -13.57 -10.78
C GLY A 527 3.61 -13.51 -9.47
N ASP A 528 4.91 -13.73 -9.61
CA ASP A 528 5.87 -13.88 -8.51
C ASP A 528 6.40 -12.54 -7.94
N GLY A 529 5.61 -11.47 -8.02
CA GLY A 529 5.91 -10.23 -7.33
C GLY A 529 7.25 -9.60 -7.75
N ALA A 530 7.34 -9.09 -8.98
CA ALA A 530 8.34 -8.08 -9.27
C ALA A 530 7.98 -6.77 -8.53
N GLY A 531 8.17 -6.69 -7.20
CA GLY A 531 7.94 -5.47 -6.40
C GLY A 531 7.43 -5.59 -4.94
N ASP A 532 8.03 -6.39 -4.05
CA ASP A 532 7.82 -6.34 -2.58
C ASP A 532 6.37 -6.45 -2.02
N TRP A 533 5.37 -6.85 -2.82
CA TRP A 533 4.00 -7.00 -2.33
C TRP A 533 3.73 -8.42 -1.80
N HIS A 534 2.95 -8.51 -0.72
CA HIS A 534 2.63 -9.79 -0.08
C HIS A 534 1.16 -9.95 0.31
N ILE A 535 0.85 -11.11 0.88
CA ILE A 535 -0.48 -11.51 1.32
C ILE A 535 -0.45 -11.61 2.84
N ALA A 536 -1.42 -10.97 3.51
CA ALA A 536 -1.69 -11.22 4.92
C ALA A 536 -2.96 -12.05 5.09
N VAL A 537 -3.06 -12.83 6.17
CA VAL A 537 -4.26 -13.62 6.49
C VAL A 537 -4.77 -13.20 7.85
N ARG A 538 -6.03 -12.76 7.90
CA ARG A 538 -6.67 -12.30 9.12
C ARG A 538 -7.78 -13.26 9.52
N SER A 539 -7.68 -13.76 10.75
CA SER A 539 -8.80 -14.31 11.52
C SER A 539 -9.36 -13.20 12.43
N GLY A 540 -8.93 -13.16 13.69
CA GLY A 540 -9.39 -12.16 14.65
C GLY A 540 -8.69 -10.80 14.56
N GLY A 541 -7.42 -10.78 14.15
CA GLY A 541 -6.59 -9.56 14.18
C GLY A 541 -6.08 -9.18 15.57
N HIS A 542 -5.82 -10.16 16.44
CA HIS A 542 -5.23 -9.96 17.78
C HIS A 542 -3.70 -10.13 17.80
N SER A 543 -3.10 -10.84 16.85
CA SER A 543 -1.65 -10.95 16.78
C SER A 543 -1.01 -9.61 16.42
N LEU A 544 0.15 -9.32 16.99
CA LEU A 544 0.87 -8.06 16.79
C LEU A 544 1.75 -8.10 15.53
N GLY A 545 2.36 -6.96 15.19
CA GLY A 545 3.20 -6.79 14.00
C GLY A 545 2.46 -7.00 12.67
N SER A 546 3.20 -7.17 11.58
CA SER A 546 2.66 -7.39 10.22
C SER A 546 2.25 -8.85 9.99
N THR A 547 1.59 -9.47 10.97
CA THR A 547 1.27 -10.91 10.95
C THR A 547 -0.07 -11.22 10.30
N ASN A 548 -1.04 -10.31 10.43
CA ASN A 548 -2.44 -10.48 10.02
C ASN A 548 -2.99 -9.29 9.22
N ASN A 549 -2.11 -8.36 8.82
CA ASN A 549 -2.41 -7.26 7.92
C ASN A 549 -1.13 -6.84 7.18
N ILE A 550 -1.25 -6.08 6.08
CA ILE A 550 -0.12 -5.60 5.29
C ILE A 550 -0.42 -4.25 4.63
N ASP A 551 0.59 -3.41 4.44
CA ASP A 551 0.46 -2.11 3.76
C ASP A 551 0.64 -2.26 2.23
N THR A 552 1.65 -3.03 1.81
CA THR A 552 1.94 -3.33 0.41
C THR A 552 1.42 -4.71 0.01
N GLY A 553 0.15 -4.78 -0.37
CA GLY A 553 -0.45 -6.01 -0.90
C GLY A 553 -1.91 -6.22 -0.51
N VAL A 554 -2.30 -7.48 -0.32
CA VAL A 554 -3.70 -7.88 -0.10
C VAL A 554 -3.85 -8.59 1.24
N THR A 555 -4.88 -8.21 2.01
CA THR A 555 -5.24 -8.93 3.24
C THR A 555 -6.43 -9.85 2.97
N VAL A 556 -6.24 -11.15 3.14
CA VAL A 556 -7.29 -12.18 3.13
C VAL A 556 -7.98 -12.17 4.49
N ASP A 557 -9.16 -11.56 4.53
CA ASP A 557 -9.94 -11.36 5.73
C ASP A 557 -11.03 -12.44 5.86
N LEU A 558 -10.77 -13.42 6.72
CA LEU A 558 -11.65 -14.55 6.97
C LEU A 558 -12.84 -14.20 7.86
N GLY A 559 -13.05 -12.93 8.23
CA GLY A 559 -14.11 -12.52 9.16
C GLY A 559 -15.55 -12.83 8.70
N LYS A 560 -15.77 -13.12 7.41
CA LYS A 560 -17.05 -13.61 6.85
C LYS A 560 -17.19 -15.13 6.87
N LEU A 561 -16.09 -15.85 7.06
CA LEU A 561 -16.03 -17.30 7.27
C LEU A 561 -16.06 -17.56 8.79
N ASN A 562 -17.23 -17.39 9.42
CA ASN A 562 -17.38 -17.33 10.88
C ASN A 562 -18.46 -18.26 11.46
N GLN A 563 -18.90 -19.25 10.69
CA GLN A 563 -19.93 -20.21 11.10
C GLN A 563 -19.41 -21.20 12.16
N THR A 564 -20.29 -21.59 13.07
CA THR A 564 -20.11 -22.70 14.02
C THR A 564 -21.30 -23.66 13.88
N THR A 565 -21.04 -24.97 13.88
CA THR A 565 -22.09 -26.01 13.90
C THR A 565 -21.69 -27.14 14.83
N TYR A 566 -22.66 -27.93 15.29
CA TYR A 566 -22.42 -29.10 16.13
C TYR A 566 -23.12 -30.35 15.57
N ASP A 567 -22.39 -31.45 15.52
CA ASP A 567 -22.89 -32.78 15.20
C ASP A 567 -22.89 -33.66 16.46
N ASN A 568 -24.11 -34.01 16.91
CA ASN A 568 -24.32 -34.83 18.10
C ASN A 568 -24.01 -36.32 17.89
N GLU A 569 -24.06 -36.83 16.66
CA GLU A 569 -23.74 -38.24 16.39
C GLU A 569 -22.24 -38.51 16.54
N THR A 570 -21.42 -37.54 16.15
CA THR A 570 -19.95 -37.65 16.18
C THR A 570 -19.29 -36.90 17.34
N ASN A 571 -20.09 -36.18 18.15
CA ASN A 571 -19.64 -35.26 19.21
C ASN A 571 -18.55 -34.29 18.69
N THR A 572 -18.87 -33.58 17.61
CA THR A 572 -17.91 -32.72 16.91
C THR A 572 -18.51 -31.35 16.65
N ALA A 573 -17.81 -30.31 17.07
CA ALA A 573 -18.10 -28.93 16.72
C ALA A 573 -17.23 -28.51 15.53
N SER A 574 -17.84 -28.02 14.46
CA SER A 574 -17.16 -27.51 13.27
C SER A 574 -17.17 -25.98 13.30
N ILE A 575 -15.98 -25.38 13.41
CA ILE A 575 -15.81 -23.95 13.68
C ILE A 575 -14.98 -23.30 12.58
N SER A 576 -15.46 -22.20 12.04
CA SER A 576 -14.78 -21.45 11.00
C SER A 576 -13.71 -20.48 11.57
N PRO A 577 -12.60 -20.21 10.85
CA PRO A 577 -11.47 -19.42 11.34
C PRO A 577 -11.83 -17.98 11.73
N GLY A 578 -12.83 -17.37 11.10
CA GLY A 578 -13.27 -15.99 11.37
C GLY A 578 -14.15 -15.83 12.60
N GLY A 579 -14.51 -16.93 13.27
CA GLY A 579 -15.29 -16.92 14.50
C GLY A 579 -14.58 -16.18 15.64
N ARG A 580 -15.39 -15.55 16.50
CA ARG A 580 -14.96 -14.95 17.77
C ARG A 580 -15.42 -15.87 18.89
N TRP A 581 -14.55 -16.13 19.88
CA TRP A 581 -14.82 -17.17 20.89
C TRP A 581 -16.15 -16.98 21.62
N LYS A 582 -16.55 -15.76 21.95
CA LYS A 582 -17.85 -15.51 22.58
C LYS A 582 -19.03 -16.03 21.75
N ASN A 583 -19.00 -15.79 20.43
CA ASN A 583 -20.06 -16.21 19.51
C ASN A 583 -20.04 -17.74 19.30
N VAL A 584 -18.85 -18.34 19.27
CA VAL A 584 -18.69 -19.81 19.17
C VAL A 584 -19.32 -20.47 20.40
N TYR A 585 -19.06 -19.94 21.59
CA TYR A 585 -19.64 -20.47 22.83
C TYR A 585 -21.15 -20.26 22.90
N ASP A 586 -21.65 -19.09 22.52
CA ASP A 586 -23.10 -18.83 22.50
C ASP A 586 -23.84 -19.80 21.57
N GLU A 587 -23.29 -20.10 20.39
CA GLU A 587 -23.87 -21.07 19.46
C GLU A 587 -23.88 -22.50 20.03
N LEU A 588 -22.73 -22.95 20.58
CA LEU A 588 -22.62 -24.32 21.10
C LEU A 588 -23.44 -24.54 22.38
N HIS A 589 -23.64 -23.48 23.18
CA HIS A 589 -24.51 -23.50 24.35
C HIS A 589 -25.94 -23.96 24.02
N GLU A 590 -26.46 -23.61 22.84
CA GLU A 590 -27.80 -24.05 22.39
C GLU A 590 -27.89 -25.58 22.24
N HIS A 591 -26.75 -26.25 22.06
CA HIS A 591 -26.64 -27.69 21.97
C HIS A 591 -26.21 -28.37 23.28
N GLY A 592 -26.04 -27.59 24.36
CA GLY A 592 -25.59 -28.09 25.66
C GLY A 592 -24.14 -28.57 25.67
N VAL A 593 -23.31 -28.04 24.77
CA VAL A 593 -21.89 -28.37 24.66
C VAL A 593 -21.01 -27.13 24.54
N ILE A 594 -19.72 -27.27 24.79
CA ILE A 594 -18.67 -26.26 24.59
C ILE A 594 -17.43 -26.88 23.95
N VAL A 595 -16.42 -26.07 23.67
CA VAL A 595 -15.10 -26.52 23.21
C VAL A 595 -13.98 -25.81 23.99
N THR A 596 -12.76 -26.35 23.91
CA THR A 596 -11.54 -25.76 24.49
C THR A 596 -11.06 -24.55 23.70
N GLY A 597 -11.74 -23.41 23.88
CA GLY A 597 -11.43 -22.17 23.18
C GLY A 597 -10.69 -21.12 24.00
N GLY A 598 -10.63 -19.90 23.46
CA GLY A 598 -9.99 -18.74 24.05
C GLY A 598 -10.74 -18.18 25.26
N ARG A 599 -9.96 -17.60 26.18
CA ARG A 599 -10.46 -16.94 27.39
C ARG A 599 -10.94 -15.51 27.13
N ASP A 600 -10.38 -14.84 26.14
CA ASP A 600 -10.88 -13.55 25.64
C ASP A 600 -11.86 -13.81 24.49
N GLY A 601 -13.08 -13.30 24.63
CA GLY A 601 -14.18 -13.51 23.70
C GLY A 601 -13.99 -12.89 22.32
N ASP A 602 -13.16 -11.86 22.20
CA ASP A 602 -12.88 -11.15 20.94
C ASP A 602 -11.69 -11.76 20.17
N VAL A 603 -10.92 -12.66 20.77
CA VAL A 603 -9.85 -13.37 20.06
C VAL A 603 -10.43 -14.25 18.94
N GLY A 604 -9.75 -14.27 17.79
CA GLY A 604 -10.16 -15.09 16.64
C GLY A 604 -9.75 -16.56 16.79
N VAL A 605 -10.63 -17.46 16.36
CA VAL A 605 -10.44 -18.92 16.44
C VAL A 605 -9.14 -19.38 15.77
N GLY A 606 -8.90 -18.94 14.53
CA GLY A 606 -7.81 -19.48 13.71
C GLY A 606 -6.42 -19.24 14.29
N GLY A 607 -6.10 -17.98 14.61
CA GLY A 607 -4.81 -17.64 15.20
C GLY A 607 -4.59 -18.31 16.57
N PHE A 608 -5.65 -18.38 17.39
CA PHE A 608 -5.59 -18.99 18.72
C PHE A 608 -5.23 -20.48 18.66
N LEU A 609 -5.93 -21.25 17.82
CA LEU A 609 -5.75 -22.70 17.73
C LEU A 609 -4.45 -23.09 17.01
N LEU A 610 -4.03 -22.33 16.00
CA LEU A 610 -2.82 -22.64 15.24
C LEU A 610 -1.52 -22.42 16.02
N GLY A 611 -1.53 -21.57 17.05
CA GLY A 611 -0.39 -21.38 17.95
C GLY A 611 -0.49 -22.13 19.28
N GLY A 612 -1.53 -22.93 19.49
CA GLY A 612 -1.68 -23.81 20.67
C GLY A 612 -3.03 -23.62 21.37
N GLY A 613 -3.21 -22.48 22.03
CA GLY A 613 -4.48 -22.07 22.64
C GLY A 613 -4.59 -22.41 24.14
N LEU A 614 -4.19 -21.47 25.00
CA LEU A 614 -4.37 -21.59 26.46
C LEU A 614 -5.82 -21.32 26.87
N THR A 615 -6.46 -22.33 27.44
CA THR A 615 -7.89 -22.37 27.80
C THR A 615 -8.12 -22.53 29.31
N TYR A 616 -9.36 -22.47 29.80
CA TYR A 616 -9.68 -22.81 31.20
C TYR A 616 -9.65 -24.31 31.49
N PHE A 617 -9.69 -25.15 30.45
CA PHE A 617 -9.81 -26.60 30.56
C PHE A 617 -8.46 -27.33 30.54
N MET A 618 -7.33 -26.62 30.70
CA MET A 618 -5.98 -27.18 30.54
C MET A 618 -5.73 -28.42 31.40
N GLY A 619 -6.24 -28.43 32.64
CA GLY A 619 -6.09 -29.55 33.60
C GLY A 619 -6.60 -30.90 33.11
N ARG A 620 -7.58 -30.92 32.18
CA ARG A 620 -8.16 -32.16 31.63
C ARG A 620 -7.93 -32.30 30.13
N GLU A 621 -7.80 -31.19 29.43
CA GLU A 621 -7.84 -31.14 27.98
C GLU A 621 -6.53 -30.70 27.32
N SER A 622 -5.57 -30.18 28.09
CA SER A 622 -4.35 -29.51 27.60
C SER A 622 -4.70 -28.29 26.72
N PHE A 623 -3.86 -27.93 25.76
CA PHE A 623 -4.05 -26.79 24.86
C PHE A 623 -5.25 -27.01 23.93
N GLY A 624 -5.92 -25.92 23.51
CA GLY A 624 -7.06 -25.96 22.60
C GLY A 624 -6.79 -26.75 21.32
N CYS A 625 -5.56 -26.66 20.78
CA CYS A 625 -5.15 -27.41 19.60
C CYS A 625 -5.16 -28.94 19.79
N ASP A 626 -5.00 -29.43 21.03
CA ASP A 626 -4.98 -30.85 21.34
C ASP A 626 -6.37 -31.49 21.14
N SER A 627 -7.45 -30.71 21.21
CA SER A 627 -8.84 -31.16 20.99
C SER A 627 -9.29 -31.18 19.53
N ILE A 628 -8.42 -30.81 18.58
CA ILE A 628 -8.79 -30.72 17.15
C ILE A 628 -8.76 -32.10 16.49
N LYS A 629 -9.91 -32.60 16.08
CA LYS A 629 -10.06 -33.87 15.36
C LYS A 629 -9.64 -33.74 13.89
N ASN A 630 -9.96 -32.62 13.24
CA ASN A 630 -9.67 -32.39 11.82
C ASN A 630 -9.50 -30.90 11.50
N TYR A 631 -8.62 -30.59 10.54
CA TYR A 631 -8.54 -29.29 9.89
C TYR A 631 -8.95 -29.42 8.43
N GLU A 632 -9.78 -28.51 7.95
CA GLU A 632 -9.93 -28.27 6.51
C GLU A 632 -8.97 -27.14 6.10
N VAL A 633 -8.12 -27.40 5.12
CA VAL A 633 -7.00 -26.52 4.76
C VAL A 633 -6.98 -26.25 3.27
N VAL A 634 -6.89 -24.98 2.90
CA VAL A 634 -6.58 -24.54 1.54
C VAL A 634 -5.07 -24.37 1.39
N LEU A 635 -4.46 -25.17 0.53
CA LEU A 635 -3.02 -25.12 0.22
C LEU A 635 -2.70 -24.00 -0.77
N ALA A 636 -1.41 -23.73 -1.00
CA ALA A 636 -0.94 -22.68 -1.90
C ALA A 636 -1.47 -22.86 -3.34
N ASN A 637 -1.58 -24.09 -3.81
CA ASN A 637 -2.13 -24.38 -5.14
C ASN A 637 -3.68 -24.36 -5.20
N GLY A 638 -4.34 -23.95 -4.12
CA GLY A 638 -5.81 -23.93 -3.99
C GLY A 638 -6.45 -25.28 -3.68
N THR A 639 -5.68 -26.37 -3.55
CA THR A 639 -6.26 -27.67 -3.17
C THR A 639 -6.81 -27.59 -1.74
N ILE A 640 -8.03 -28.09 -1.56
CA ILE A 640 -8.67 -28.20 -0.25
C ILE A 640 -8.42 -29.62 0.27
N VAL A 641 -7.79 -29.74 1.42
CA VAL A 641 -7.46 -31.04 2.05
C VAL A 641 -8.00 -31.12 3.48
N ASN A 642 -8.26 -32.34 3.93
CA ASN A 642 -8.51 -32.62 5.33
C ASN A 642 -7.20 -33.11 5.99
N ALA A 643 -6.89 -32.60 7.17
CA ALA A 643 -5.76 -33.02 7.98
C ALA A 643 -6.25 -33.51 9.34
N ASN A 644 -6.14 -34.82 9.57
CA ASN A 644 -6.55 -35.51 10.78
C ASN A 644 -5.62 -36.71 11.06
N LYS A 645 -5.96 -37.53 12.06
CA LYS A 645 -5.13 -38.68 12.46
C LYS A 645 -4.96 -39.73 11.35
N GLY A 646 -5.92 -39.88 10.44
CA GLY A 646 -5.91 -40.89 9.37
C GLY A 646 -5.50 -40.36 8.00
N GLU A 647 -5.67 -39.06 7.74
CA GLU A 647 -5.43 -38.39 6.46
C GLU A 647 -4.56 -37.15 6.67
N ASN A 648 -3.47 -37.00 5.90
CA ASN A 648 -2.50 -35.91 6.04
C ASN A 648 -2.05 -35.69 7.50
N SER A 649 -1.76 -36.78 8.21
CA SER A 649 -1.52 -36.77 9.66
C SER A 649 -0.26 -36.02 10.08
N ASP A 650 0.71 -35.89 9.17
CA ASP A 650 1.89 -35.05 9.33
C ASP A 650 1.52 -33.55 9.32
N LEU A 651 0.63 -33.12 8.42
CA LEU A 651 0.07 -31.77 8.40
C LEU A 651 -0.81 -31.49 9.63
N TRP A 652 -1.66 -32.44 10.03
CA TRP A 652 -2.49 -32.32 11.23
C TRP A 652 -1.66 -32.07 12.48
N MET A 653 -0.57 -32.83 12.62
CA MET A 653 0.39 -32.64 13.71
C MET A 653 1.06 -31.27 13.63
N ALA A 654 1.52 -30.86 12.45
CA ALA A 654 2.26 -29.61 12.27
C ALA A 654 1.40 -28.35 12.53
N LEU A 655 0.11 -28.38 12.20
CA LEU A 655 -0.83 -27.27 12.45
C LEU A 655 -1.11 -27.04 13.95
N ARG A 656 -0.86 -28.02 14.81
CA ARG A 656 -0.99 -27.89 16.27
C ARG A 656 0.23 -27.19 16.88
N GLY A 657 0.38 -25.89 16.58
CA GLY A 657 1.45 -25.04 17.07
C GLY A 657 2.38 -24.48 15.99
N GLY A 658 2.29 -24.98 14.75
CA GLY A 658 3.12 -24.52 13.62
C GLY A 658 2.61 -23.27 12.91
N GLY A 659 1.50 -22.67 13.35
CA GLY A 659 1.01 -21.41 12.77
C GLY A 659 0.58 -21.51 11.30
N SER A 660 0.82 -20.43 10.54
CA SER A 660 0.36 -20.24 9.15
C SER A 660 1.36 -20.75 8.09
N ASN A 661 2.15 -21.78 8.39
CA ASN A 661 3.28 -22.21 7.54
C ASN A 661 2.88 -23.07 6.32
N PHE A 662 1.65 -23.58 6.26
CA PHE A 662 1.30 -24.69 5.36
C PHE A 662 0.11 -24.41 4.44
N GLY A 663 -0.73 -23.43 4.79
CA GLY A 663 -2.04 -23.24 4.19
C GLY A 663 -2.92 -22.29 4.99
N ILE A 664 -4.10 -21.97 4.44
CA ILE A 664 -5.15 -21.26 5.17
C ILE A 664 -6.16 -22.30 5.68
N VAL A 665 -6.29 -22.43 7.00
CA VAL A 665 -7.31 -23.29 7.59
C VAL A 665 -8.68 -22.62 7.47
N THR A 666 -9.65 -23.34 6.91
CA THR A 666 -11.02 -22.88 6.66
C THR A 666 -12.06 -23.52 7.58
N ARG A 667 -11.71 -24.62 8.28
CA ARG A 667 -12.54 -25.23 9.32
C ARG A 667 -11.70 -25.96 10.37
N PHE A 668 -12.11 -25.85 11.62
CA PHE A 668 -11.57 -26.58 12.76
C PHE A 668 -12.67 -27.48 13.32
N ASP A 669 -12.48 -28.80 13.22
CA ASP A 669 -13.41 -29.78 13.79
C ASP A 669 -12.87 -30.21 15.16
N MET A 670 -13.56 -29.84 16.23
CA MET A 670 -13.14 -30.02 17.61
C MET A 670 -14.01 -31.01 18.36
N GLU A 671 -13.42 -31.75 19.29
CA GLU A 671 -14.18 -32.53 20.27
C GLU A 671 -14.95 -31.59 21.21
N ALA A 672 -16.26 -31.83 21.34
CA ALA A 672 -17.10 -31.04 22.23
C ALA A 672 -17.18 -31.65 23.64
N LEU A 673 -17.31 -30.78 24.63
CA LEU A 673 -17.42 -31.11 26.05
C LEU A 673 -18.82 -30.74 26.56
N PRO A 674 -19.34 -31.40 27.61
CA PRO A 674 -20.59 -31.00 28.23
C PRO A 674 -20.54 -29.55 28.72
N ASP A 675 -21.57 -28.77 28.40
CA ASP A 675 -21.65 -27.38 28.85
C ASP A 675 -22.08 -27.29 30.32
N LYS A 676 -21.37 -26.46 31.07
CA LYS A 676 -21.61 -26.17 32.48
C LYS A 676 -21.21 -24.73 32.77
N ASP A 677 -21.98 -24.08 33.63
CA ASP A 677 -21.59 -22.79 34.18
C ASP A 677 -20.26 -22.92 34.93
N LEU A 678 -19.35 -21.98 34.70
CA LEU A 678 -18.09 -21.85 35.42
C LEU A 678 -18.34 -21.19 36.78
N ALA A 679 -17.65 -21.62 37.83
CA ALA A 679 -17.48 -20.77 39.00
C ALA A 679 -16.27 -19.87 38.76
N HIS A 680 -16.52 -18.62 38.39
CA HIS A 680 -15.52 -17.66 37.91
C HIS A 680 -15.37 -16.50 38.90
N GLY A 681 -14.14 -16.23 39.35
CA GLY A 681 -13.82 -15.12 40.25
C GLY A 681 -12.52 -14.41 39.89
N ILE A 682 -12.45 -13.11 40.20
CA ILE A 682 -11.25 -12.28 40.05
C ILE A 682 -11.01 -11.56 41.37
N ARG A 683 -9.86 -11.83 41.98
CA ARG A 683 -9.45 -11.22 43.24
C ARG A 683 -8.42 -10.12 42.99
N PHE A 684 -8.76 -8.90 43.37
CA PHE A 684 -7.84 -7.76 43.34
C PHE A 684 -7.24 -7.55 44.73
N MET A 685 -5.91 -7.61 44.82
CA MET A 685 -5.15 -7.51 46.06
C MET A 685 -4.14 -6.37 45.94
N SER A 686 -3.74 -5.79 47.07
CA SER A 686 -2.64 -4.81 47.06
C SER A 686 -1.37 -5.46 46.52
N GLY A 687 -0.54 -4.73 45.77
CA GLY A 687 0.78 -5.21 45.34
C GLY A 687 1.71 -5.63 46.49
N TYR A 688 1.43 -5.19 47.73
CA TYR A 688 2.09 -5.70 48.94
C TYR A 688 1.94 -7.23 49.11
N HIS A 689 0.83 -7.81 48.62
CA HIS A 689 0.55 -9.24 48.72
C HIS A 689 1.06 -10.06 47.52
N SER A 690 1.88 -9.47 46.64
CA SER A 690 2.51 -10.21 45.55
C SER A 690 3.35 -11.41 46.03
N PRO A 691 4.08 -11.36 47.17
CA PRO A 691 4.78 -12.54 47.69
C PRO A 691 3.84 -13.71 48.04
N GLU A 692 2.68 -13.43 48.64
CA GLU A 692 1.65 -14.43 48.94
C GLU A 692 1.01 -14.98 47.67
N LEU A 693 0.76 -14.14 46.65
CA LEU A 693 0.30 -14.59 45.34
C LEU A 693 1.33 -15.52 44.67
N VAL A 694 2.62 -15.20 44.77
CA VAL A 694 3.69 -16.06 44.25
C VAL A 694 3.69 -17.42 44.95
N ASP A 695 3.53 -17.47 46.27
CA ASP A 695 3.43 -18.74 47.02
C ASP A 695 2.23 -19.57 46.55
N VAL A 696 1.07 -18.93 46.37
CA VAL A 696 -0.14 -19.57 45.82
C VAL A 696 0.11 -20.13 44.43
N LEU A 697 0.74 -19.38 43.52
CA LEU A 697 1.01 -19.84 42.15
C LEU A 697 1.97 -21.03 42.12
N VAL A 698 3.02 -21.00 42.94
CA VAL A 698 3.98 -22.11 43.02
C VAL A 698 3.29 -23.36 43.52
N ASP A 699 2.56 -23.25 44.62
CA ASP A 699 1.83 -24.37 45.23
C ASP A 699 0.76 -24.94 44.32
N PHE A 700 -0.06 -24.08 43.72
CA PHE A 700 -1.09 -24.49 42.78
C PHE A 700 -0.48 -25.20 41.58
N THR A 701 0.61 -24.68 41.00
CA THR A 701 1.26 -25.29 39.83
C THR A 701 1.84 -26.67 40.17
N ASP A 702 2.39 -26.86 41.36
CA ASP A 702 2.96 -28.14 41.79
C ASP A 702 1.90 -29.20 42.10
N HIS A 703 0.72 -28.78 42.59
CA HIS A 703 -0.40 -29.67 42.92
C HIS A 703 -1.53 -29.61 41.90
N TYR A 704 -1.32 -28.99 40.73
CA TYR A 704 -2.42 -28.70 39.80
C TYR A 704 -3.15 -29.98 39.35
N GLN A 705 -2.46 -31.12 39.27
CA GLN A 705 -3.11 -32.39 38.93
C GLN A 705 -4.16 -32.85 39.95
N GLU A 706 -4.08 -32.41 41.21
CA GLU A 706 -5.05 -32.72 42.26
C GLU A 706 -6.34 -31.89 42.13
N PHE A 707 -6.29 -30.81 41.35
CA PHE A 707 -7.37 -29.85 41.13
C PHE A 707 -7.62 -29.64 39.62
N ASP A 708 -7.66 -30.72 38.85
CA ASP A 708 -7.69 -30.70 37.37
C ASP A 708 -8.91 -29.97 36.75
N THR A 709 -9.94 -29.69 37.54
CA THR A 709 -11.11 -28.88 37.13
C THR A 709 -10.94 -27.39 37.38
N ASP A 710 -9.92 -26.98 38.12
CA ASP A 710 -9.60 -25.59 38.41
C ASP A 710 -8.69 -24.98 37.33
N ALA A 711 -8.68 -23.65 37.24
CA ALA A 711 -7.72 -22.88 36.47
C ALA A 711 -7.38 -21.60 37.23
N LEU A 712 -6.08 -21.31 37.32
CA LEU A 712 -5.55 -20.15 38.01
C LEU A 712 -4.64 -19.36 37.08
N VAL A 713 -4.83 -18.05 37.04
CA VAL A 713 -3.93 -17.11 36.38
C VAL A 713 -3.59 -16.02 37.37
N GLY A 714 -2.30 -15.85 37.65
CA GLY A 714 -1.81 -14.72 38.45
C GLY A 714 -1.48 -13.55 37.56
N PHE A 715 -1.69 -12.34 38.08
CA PHE A 715 -1.29 -11.10 37.41
C PHE A 715 -0.61 -10.14 38.36
N VAL A 716 0.27 -9.33 37.79
CA VAL A 716 0.73 -8.08 38.40
C VAL A 716 0.43 -6.97 37.41
N ILE A 717 -0.37 -5.98 37.83
CA ILE A 717 -0.92 -4.97 36.92
C ILE A 717 -0.65 -3.55 37.40
N HIS A 718 -0.35 -2.68 36.45
CA HIS A 718 -0.41 -1.23 36.60
C HIS A 718 -1.55 -0.69 35.75
N ASN A 719 -2.57 -0.16 36.41
CA ASN A 719 -3.69 0.53 35.79
C ASN A 719 -4.25 1.55 36.79
N THR A 720 -4.09 2.83 36.50
CA THR A 720 -4.47 3.92 37.41
C THR A 720 -5.96 4.02 37.66
N SER A 721 -6.80 3.40 36.82
CA SER A 721 -8.25 3.33 37.03
C SER A 721 -8.64 2.31 38.09
N ILE A 722 -7.79 1.30 38.32
CA ILE A 722 -7.99 0.27 39.35
C ILE A 722 -7.35 0.71 40.67
N ASN A 723 -6.07 1.11 40.61
CA ASN A 723 -5.32 1.55 41.77
C ASN A 723 -4.40 2.71 41.41
N PRO A 724 -4.79 3.96 41.73
CA PRO A 724 -3.93 5.13 41.50
C PRO A 724 -2.63 5.11 42.30
N ALA A 725 -2.56 4.30 43.37
CA ALA A 725 -1.42 4.28 44.30
C ALA A 725 -0.29 3.32 43.88
N GLY A 726 -0.44 2.59 42.77
CA GLY A 726 0.62 1.75 42.20
C GLY A 726 0.13 0.37 41.75
N VAL A 727 1.06 -0.58 41.73
CA VAL A 727 0.86 -1.94 41.22
C VAL A 727 -0.14 -2.74 42.07
N THR A 728 -0.95 -3.56 41.40
CA THR A 728 -2.00 -4.41 41.97
C THR A 728 -1.70 -5.87 41.66
N ALA A 729 -1.76 -6.73 42.67
CA ALA A 729 -1.69 -8.18 42.50
C ALA A 729 -3.10 -8.70 42.22
N VAL A 730 -3.26 -9.54 41.18
CA VAL A 730 -4.58 -10.06 40.79
C VAL A 730 -4.51 -11.57 40.62
N ALA A 731 -5.60 -12.27 40.94
CA ALA A 731 -5.75 -13.69 40.63
C ALA A 731 -7.12 -13.95 39.98
N LEU A 732 -7.11 -14.54 38.79
CA LEU A 732 -8.29 -15.07 38.12
C LEU A 732 -8.34 -16.56 38.44
N HIS A 733 -9.42 -16.97 39.09
CA HIS A 733 -9.63 -18.36 39.48
C HIS A 733 -10.96 -18.85 38.94
N VAL A 734 -10.94 -20.01 38.30
CA VAL A 734 -12.09 -20.60 37.61
C VAL A 734 -12.19 -22.07 37.97
N ASN A 735 -13.38 -22.55 38.36
CA ASN A 735 -13.69 -23.97 38.37
C ASN A 735 -14.64 -24.32 37.22
N THR A 736 -14.22 -25.26 36.38
CA THR A 736 -14.92 -25.69 35.16
C THR A 736 -16.11 -26.62 35.39
N GLU A 737 -16.39 -26.99 36.65
CA GLU A 737 -17.50 -27.86 37.06
C GLU A 737 -18.50 -27.12 37.96
N SER A 738 -18.44 -25.78 38.00
CA SER A 738 -19.29 -24.90 38.83
C SER A 738 -19.10 -25.05 40.35
N ILE A 739 -17.94 -25.54 40.80
CA ILE A 739 -17.63 -25.69 42.23
C ILE A 739 -17.08 -24.37 42.77
N HIS A 740 -17.92 -23.62 43.49
CA HIS A 740 -17.56 -22.29 44.03
C HIS A 740 -16.49 -22.30 45.11
N ASN A 741 -16.41 -23.37 45.91
CA ASN A 741 -15.47 -23.50 47.02
C ASN A 741 -14.49 -24.66 46.76
N SER A 742 -13.84 -24.65 45.58
CA SER A 742 -12.81 -25.65 45.29
C SER A 742 -11.63 -25.50 46.27
N THR A 743 -11.10 -26.64 46.71
CA THR A 743 -9.97 -26.68 47.66
C THR A 743 -8.69 -26.12 47.05
N GLY A 744 -8.55 -26.13 45.72
CA GLY A 744 -7.39 -25.58 45.00
C GLY A 744 -7.19 -24.07 45.22
N PHE A 745 -8.22 -23.35 45.67
CA PHE A 745 -8.16 -21.91 45.94
C PHE A 745 -8.10 -21.54 47.43
N GLU A 746 -7.97 -22.50 48.34
CA GLU A 746 -7.98 -22.21 49.80
C GLU A 746 -6.88 -21.25 50.24
N LYS A 747 -5.65 -21.40 49.73
CA LYS A 747 -4.55 -20.48 50.03
C LYS A 747 -4.81 -19.09 49.46
N LEU A 748 -5.30 -19.01 48.23
CA LEU A 748 -5.67 -17.74 47.59
C LEU A 748 -6.75 -16.99 48.40
N ASN A 749 -7.73 -17.72 48.91
CA ASN A 749 -8.86 -17.15 49.64
C ASN A 749 -8.48 -16.50 50.98
N GLN A 750 -7.29 -16.81 51.50
CA GLN A 750 -6.76 -16.21 52.73
C GLN A 750 -6.13 -14.84 52.50
N ILE A 751 -5.86 -14.44 51.25
CA ILE A 751 -5.22 -13.16 50.94
C ILE A 751 -6.27 -12.04 50.94
N PRO A 752 -6.07 -10.94 51.70
CA PRO A 752 -6.97 -9.81 51.73
C PRO A 752 -7.11 -9.11 50.37
N THR A 753 -8.34 -8.82 49.96
CA THR A 753 -8.64 -8.10 48.72
C THR A 753 -8.88 -6.61 48.98
N ILE A 754 -8.61 -5.78 47.97
CA ILE A 754 -8.90 -4.34 47.97
C ILE A 754 -10.25 -4.01 47.32
N LEU A 755 -10.82 -4.95 46.57
CA LEU A 755 -12.17 -4.90 46.02
C LEU A 755 -13.00 -6.06 46.56
N PRO A 756 -14.35 -5.95 46.61
CA PRO A 756 -15.21 -7.07 46.97
C PRO A 756 -14.93 -8.29 46.10
N ASP A 757 -14.76 -9.45 46.75
CA ASP A 757 -14.56 -10.72 46.09
C ASP A 757 -15.91 -11.40 45.84
N GLU A 758 -16.18 -11.74 44.58
CA GLU A 758 -17.39 -12.45 44.17
C GLU A 758 -17.06 -13.52 43.12
N THR A 759 -17.11 -14.78 43.54
CA THR A 759 -17.19 -15.91 42.61
C THR A 759 -18.62 -16.02 42.08
N ARG A 760 -18.78 -16.01 40.75
CA ARG A 760 -20.08 -16.07 40.08
C ARG A 760 -20.20 -17.32 39.23
N SER A 761 -21.41 -17.88 39.14
CA SER A 761 -21.73 -18.86 38.11
C SER A 761 -21.96 -18.11 36.80
N LEU A 762 -21.09 -18.33 35.81
CA LEU A 762 -21.14 -17.69 34.50
C LEU A 762 -21.11 -18.73 33.39
N LYS A 763 -21.82 -18.48 32.30
CA LYS A 763 -21.59 -19.23 31.05
C LYS A 763 -20.18 -18.94 30.54
N LEU A 764 -19.61 -19.86 29.78
CA LEU A 764 -18.29 -19.65 29.18
C LEU A 764 -18.26 -18.42 28.24
N SER A 765 -19.34 -18.13 27.51
CA SER A 765 -19.45 -16.91 26.68
C SER A 765 -19.43 -15.63 27.49
N GLU A 766 -20.13 -15.59 28.62
CA GLU A 766 -20.16 -14.45 29.55
C GLU A 766 -18.79 -14.22 30.20
N ALA A 767 -18.14 -15.30 30.66
CA ALA A 767 -16.78 -15.24 31.19
C ALA A 767 -15.77 -14.74 30.13
N ALA A 768 -15.92 -15.19 28.88
CA ALA A 768 -15.04 -14.77 27.79
C ALA A 768 -15.24 -13.30 27.41
N GLN A 769 -16.49 -12.83 27.38
CA GLN A 769 -16.79 -11.42 27.13
C GLN A 769 -16.28 -10.50 28.26
N GLY A 770 -16.29 -10.98 29.51
CA GLY A 770 -15.78 -10.24 30.66
C GLY A 770 -14.25 -10.20 30.77
N SER A 771 -13.54 -11.06 30.05
CA SER A 771 -12.07 -11.17 30.08
C SER A 771 -11.37 -10.41 28.93
N GLY A 772 -12.13 -9.65 28.13
CA GLY A 772 -11.60 -8.94 26.96
C GLY A 772 -10.68 -7.77 27.33
N LEU A 773 -9.52 -7.70 26.67
CA LEU A 773 -8.63 -6.53 26.79
C LEU A 773 -9.12 -5.37 25.91
N ALA A 774 -9.00 -4.14 26.41
CA ALA A 774 -9.45 -2.95 25.68
C ALA A 774 -8.74 -2.80 24.33
N SER A 775 -9.48 -2.41 23.30
CA SER A 775 -8.94 -2.11 21.97
C SER A 775 -8.58 -0.63 21.82
N GLY A 776 -7.79 -0.30 20.81
CA GLY A 776 -7.52 1.10 20.44
C GLY A 776 -6.31 1.73 21.14
N SER A 777 -5.41 0.91 21.68
CA SER A 777 -4.10 1.33 22.18
C SER A 777 -2.98 0.83 21.27
N TRP A 778 -1.80 1.42 21.40
CA TRP A 778 -0.55 0.90 20.86
C TRP A 778 -0.07 -0.24 21.75
N ILE A 779 0.11 -1.45 21.20
CA ILE A 779 0.30 -2.66 22.03
C ILE A 779 1.60 -3.38 21.68
N SER A 780 2.30 -3.85 22.71
CA SER A 780 3.44 -4.75 22.61
C SER A 780 3.31 -5.85 23.68
N GLU A 781 3.75 -7.05 23.31
CA GLU A 781 3.74 -8.23 24.18
C GLU A 781 5.05 -8.98 24.04
N ALA A 782 5.51 -9.64 25.11
CA ALA A 782 6.63 -10.56 25.07
C ALA A 782 6.35 -11.75 25.99
N THR A 783 6.88 -12.92 25.67
CA THR A 783 6.68 -14.10 26.49
C THR A 783 7.95 -14.90 26.71
N ILE A 784 8.09 -15.48 27.88
CA ILE A 784 9.08 -16.51 28.17
C ILE A 784 8.43 -17.58 29.02
N THR A 785 9.00 -18.77 29.00
CA THR A 785 8.66 -19.79 30.00
C THR A 785 9.84 -19.90 30.95
N PHE A 786 9.57 -20.16 32.23
CA PHE A 786 10.60 -20.54 33.20
C PHE A 786 10.10 -21.58 34.21
N LYS A 787 11.02 -22.20 34.95
CA LYS A 787 10.69 -23.15 36.01
C LYS A 787 9.78 -22.54 37.07
N ASN A 788 8.80 -23.32 37.53
CA ASN A 788 8.02 -23.00 38.72
C ASN A 788 8.95 -22.94 39.95
N ASP A 789 9.47 -21.75 40.26
CA ASP A 789 10.41 -21.47 41.33
C ASP A 789 10.10 -20.10 41.93
N GLN A 790 9.83 -20.09 43.23
CA GLN A 790 9.44 -18.89 43.98
C GLN A 790 10.39 -17.70 43.76
N ARG A 791 11.70 -17.94 43.61
CA ARG A 791 12.69 -16.87 43.43
C ARG A 791 12.58 -16.23 42.05
N ILE A 792 12.25 -17.02 41.03
CA ILE A 792 12.09 -16.52 39.65
C ILE A 792 10.80 -15.71 39.56
N LEU A 793 9.69 -16.23 40.08
CA LEU A 793 8.42 -15.49 40.11
C LEU A 793 8.55 -14.18 40.90
N ALA A 794 9.16 -14.20 42.09
CA ALA A 794 9.38 -13.00 42.89
C ALA A 794 10.21 -11.94 42.14
N HIS A 795 11.25 -12.39 41.41
CA HIS A 795 12.05 -11.48 40.59
C HIS A 795 11.26 -10.93 39.39
N ALA A 796 10.39 -11.73 38.78
CA ALA A 796 9.50 -11.26 37.72
C ALA A 796 8.57 -10.12 38.20
N VAL A 797 8.03 -10.21 39.43
CA VAL A 797 7.25 -9.14 40.06
C VAL A 797 8.10 -7.89 40.27
N GLU A 798 9.31 -8.04 40.81
CA GLU A 798 10.23 -6.91 41.04
C GLU A 798 10.59 -6.18 39.74
N LEU A 799 10.84 -6.92 38.66
CA LEU A 799 11.12 -6.33 37.34
C LEU A 799 9.92 -5.59 36.78
N HIS A 800 8.70 -6.07 37.02
CA HIS A 800 7.48 -5.36 36.63
C HIS A 800 7.33 -4.03 37.38
N ASP A 801 7.55 -4.02 38.70
CA ASP A 801 7.54 -2.78 39.49
C ASP A 801 8.54 -1.75 38.94
N ARG A 802 9.75 -2.20 38.58
CA ARG A 802 10.79 -1.37 37.96
C ARG A 802 10.34 -0.84 36.60
N TYR A 803 9.79 -1.71 35.76
CA TYR A 803 9.25 -1.36 34.45
C TYR A 803 8.19 -0.25 34.56
N VAL A 804 7.23 -0.41 35.48
CA VAL A 804 6.17 0.57 35.73
C VAL A 804 6.73 1.93 36.16
N GLN A 805 7.75 1.95 37.03
CA GLN A 805 8.42 3.19 37.46
C GLN A 805 9.12 3.88 36.29
N GLU A 806 9.83 3.13 35.44
CA GLU A 806 10.50 3.67 34.26
C GLU A 806 9.52 4.25 33.24
N MET A 807 8.43 3.54 32.94
CA MET A 807 7.38 4.02 32.02
C MET A 807 6.67 5.27 32.57
N SER A 808 6.31 5.24 33.86
CA SER A 808 5.67 6.38 34.53
C SER A 808 6.55 7.62 34.51
N ALA A 809 7.87 7.46 34.66
CA ALA A 809 8.82 8.56 34.57
C ALA A 809 9.01 9.08 33.14
N ALA A 810 8.87 8.22 32.13
CA ALA A 810 9.07 8.58 30.73
C ALA A 810 7.91 9.39 30.16
N PHE A 811 6.67 8.95 30.37
CA PHE A 811 5.50 9.57 29.72
C PHE A 811 4.24 9.64 30.60
N GLY A 812 4.34 9.37 31.91
CA GLY A 812 3.23 9.53 32.87
C GLY A 812 2.48 8.22 33.15
N ALA A 813 2.09 8.03 34.41
CA ALA A 813 1.48 6.78 34.90
C ALA A 813 0.09 6.50 34.32
N GLU A 814 -0.62 7.55 33.89
CA GLU A 814 -1.96 7.49 33.31
C GLU A 814 -1.97 7.16 31.81
N ASN A 815 -0.81 7.18 31.16
CA ASN A 815 -0.67 7.07 29.70
C ASN A 815 -0.35 5.65 29.22
N PHE A 816 -0.33 4.68 30.13
CA PHE A 816 -0.21 3.27 29.80
C PHE A 816 -0.87 2.35 30.82
N GLU A 817 -1.18 1.15 30.36
CA GLU A 817 -1.47 -0.02 31.19
C GLU A 817 -0.36 -1.05 30.95
N SER A 818 0.07 -1.73 32.02
CA SER A 818 1.01 -2.85 31.91
C SER A 818 0.54 -4.02 32.76
N ILE A 819 0.61 -5.21 32.18
CA ILE A 819 0.17 -6.45 32.80
C ILE A 819 1.28 -7.48 32.64
N VAL A 820 1.64 -8.16 33.72
CA VAL A 820 2.40 -9.41 33.69
C VAL A 820 1.46 -10.54 34.04
N PHE A 821 1.29 -11.49 33.11
CA PHE A 821 0.54 -12.72 33.31
C PHE A 821 1.49 -13.84 33.76
N LEU A 822 1.09 -14.59 34.79
CA LEU A 822 1.81 -15.75 35.32
C LEU A 822 0.89 -16.97 35.24
N GLN A 823 1.18 -17.86 34.28
CA GLN A 823 0.28 -18.94 33.90
C GLN A 823 0.90 -20.31 34.15
N PRO A 824 0.30 -21.16 35.01
CA PRO A 824 0.75 -22.52 35.27
C PRO A 824 0.89 -23.38 34.01
N LEU A 825 2.05 -24.03 33.87
CA LEU A 825 2.35 -25.01 32.82
C LEU A 825 3.04 -26.24 33.44
N PRO A 826 2.32 -27.08 34.20
CA PRO A 826 2.85 -28.29 34.81
C PRO A 826 3.15 -29.37 33.75
N THR A 827 4.06 -30.29 34.08
CA THR A 827 4.55 -31.30 33.11
C THR A 827 3.46 -32.28 32.65
N PHE A 828 2.44 -32.56 33.46
CA PHE A 828 1.41 -33.53 33.12
C PHE A 828 0.52 -33.08 31.94
N PHE A 829 0.52 -31.80 31.57
CA PHE A 829 -0.16 -31.34 30.34
C PHE A 829 0.42 -32.02 29.10
N SER A 830 1.73 -32.27 29.07
CA SER A 830 2.38 -33.04 28.02
C SER A 830 1.84 -34.47 27.93
N GLU A 831 1.52 -35.10 29.07
CA GLU A 831 0.91 -36.45 29.08
C GLU A 831 -0.49 -36.45 28.48
N ILE A 832 -1.31 -35.44 28.81
CA ILE A 832 -2.65 -35.26 28.24
C ILE A 832 -2.54 -35.04 26.72
N SER A 833 -1.68 -34.10 26.30
CA SER A 833 -1.44 -33.83 24.88
C SER A 833 -1.02 -35.10 24.12
N ARG A 834 -0.05 -35.88 24.63
CA ARG A 834 0.37 -37.15 24.00
C ARG A 834 -0.77 -38.15 23.86
N ARG A 835 -1.65 -38.29 24.86
CA ARG A 835 -2.83 -39.17 24.77
C ARG A 835 -3.80 -38.73 23.67
N LYS A 836 -3.86 -37.42 23.42
CA LYS A 836 -4.63 -36.79 22.33
C LYS A 836 -3.88 -36.68 21.00
N GLY A 837 -2.74 -37.35 20.88
CA GLY A 837 -1.93 -37.41 19.66
C GLY A 837 -0.70 -36.52 19.65
N GLY A 838 -0.58 -35.55 20.55
CA GLY A 838 0.55 -34.61 20.64
C GLY A 838 0.33 -33.31 19.87
N ASN A 839 1.29 -32.40 20.02
CA ASN A 839 1.39 -31.10 19.35
C ASN A 839 2.87 -30.70 19.14
N MET A 840 3.10 -29.56 18.47
CA MET A 840 4.45 -29.10 18.13
C MET A 840 5.11 -28.21 19.19
N LEU A 841 4.43 -27.85 20.28
CA LEU A 841 4.90 -26.86 21.27
C LEU A 841 6.14 -27.31 22.07
N GLY A 842 6.64 -28.53 21.87
CA GLY A 842 7.87 -29.00 22.51
C GLY A 842 7.71 -29.38 23.98
N LEU A 843 6.47 -29.53 24.46
CA LEU A 843 6.13 -29.89 25.86
C LEU A 843 6.74 -31.23 26.29
N ASP A 844 6.99 -32.14 25.35
CA ASP A 844 7.63 -33.44 25.61
C ASP A 844 9.06 -33.30 26.17
N ASN A 845 9.70 -32.15 25.96
CA ASN A 845 11.04 -31.85 26.48
C ASN A 845 11.01 -31.11 27.83
N GLN A 846 9.83 -30.87 28.39
CA GLN A 846 9.70 -30.17 29.66
C GLN A 846 9.93 -31.14 30.83
N GLU A 847 11.02 -30.94 31.56
CA GLU A 847 11.44 -31.83 32.65
C GLU A 847 10.84 -31.47 34.03
N TYR A 848 10.25 -30.28 34.16
CA TYR A 848 9.78 -29.74 35.43
C TYR A 848 8.58 -28.81 35.24
N ASN A 849 7.78 -28.62 36.30
CA ASN A 849 6.66 -27.69 36.28
C ASN A 849 7.16 -26.28 35.97
N ALA A 850 6.42 -25.56 35.14
CA ALA A 850 6.83 -24.27 34.60
C ALA A 850 5.72 -23.23 34.71
N ILE A 851 6.08 -21.98 34.47
CA ILE A 851 5.19 -20.83 34.34
C ILE A 851 5.43 -20.20 32.97
N VAL A 852 4.36 -19.97 32.22
CA VAL A 852 4.38 -19.08 31.06
C VAL A 852 4.18 -17.66 31.58
N TRP A 853 5.23 -16.85 31.43
CA TRP A 853 5.22 -15.43 31.71
C TRP A 853 4.92 -14.67 30.44
N THR A 854 4.00 -13.72 30.52
CA THR A 854 3.70 -12.79 29.43
C THR A 854 3.71 -11.38 29.96
N GLY A 855 4.59 -10.54 29.43
CA GLY A 855 4.53 -9.10 29.64
C GLY A 855 3.70 -8.46 28.54
N HIS A 856 2.76 -7.61 28.92
CA HIS A 856 1.89 -6.84 28.04
C HIS A 856 1.98 -5.36 28.41
N VAL A 857 1.98 -4.50 27.40
CA VAL A 857 1.85 -3.06 27.56
C VAL A 857 0.91 -2.48 26.51
N ALA A 858 0.01 -1.60 26.97
CA ALA A 858 -0.90 -0.82 26.14
C ALA A 858 -0.64 0.67 26.39
N VAL A 859 -0.13 1.36 25.37
CA VAL A 859 0.21 2.80 25.42
C VAL A 859 -0.86 3.60 24.70
N THR A 860 -1.33 4.70 25.30
CA THR A 860 -2.45 5.50 24.77
C THR A 860 -2.01 6.78 24.04
N THR A 861 -0.71 7.09 24.06
CA THR A 861 -0.15 8.34 23.53
C THR A 861 0.22 8.24 22.05
N ASN A 862 1.32 7.57 21.71
CA ASN A 862 1.87 7.52 20.36
C ASN A 862 2.82 6.31 20.16
N GLU A 863 3.24 6.09 18.92
CA GLU A 863 4.12 4.99 18.52
C GLU A 863 5.54 5.09 19.08
N GLN A 864 6.07 6.29 19.36
CA GLN A 864 7.41 6.46 19.92
C GLN A 864 7.47 6.00 21.37
N ASP A 865 6.43 6.32 22.14
CA ASP A 865 6.27 5.84 23.51
C ASP A 865 6.09 4.32 23.54
N LEU A 866 5.35 3.74 22.58
CA LEU A 866 5.29 2.29 22.40
C LEU A 866 6.67 1.69 22.14
N ALA A 867 7.46 2.23 21.21
CA ALA A 867 8.78 1.70 20.88
C ALA A 867 9.73 1.72 22.10
N PHE A 868 9.63 2.76 22.93
CA PHE A 868 10.36 2.81 24.20
C PHE A 868 9.88 1.73 25.18
N ALA A 869 8.56 1.57 25.33
CA ALA A 869 7.95 0.58 26.21
C ALA A 869 8.26 -0.86 25.79
N GLU A 870 8.23 -1.15 24.49
CA GLU A 870 8.60 -2.43 23.88
C GLU A 870 10.07 -2.77 24.14
N ALA A 871 10.99 -1.83 23.89
CA ALA A 871 12.41 -2.05 24.14
C ALA A 871 12.69 -2.39 25.61
N LYS A 872 11.98 -1.75 26.54
CA LYS A 872 12.08 -2.03 27.97
C LYS A 872 11.43 -3.36 28.37
N MET A 873 10.33 -3.75 27.72
CA MET A 873 9.67 -5.04 27.92
C MET A 873 10.59 -6.19 27.49
N MET A 874 11.23 -6.05 26.32
CA MET A 874 12.20 -7.02 25.82
C MET A 874 13.46 -7.10 26.69
N ALA A 875 13.92 -5.97 27.24
CA ALA A 875 15.01 -5.96 28.21
C ALA A 875 14.64 -6.69 29.50
N MET A 876 13.42 -6.49 30.02
CA MET A 876 12.89 -7.22 31.18
C MET A 876 12.82 -8.72 30.90
N ALA A 877 12.29 -9.13 29.74
CA ALA A 877 12.22 -10.53 29.34
C ALA A 877 13.62 -11.18 29.25
N ALA A 878 14.61 -10.45 28.73
CA ALA A 878 15.99 -10.91 28.64
C ALA A 878 16.67 -11.04 30.02
N GLU A 879 16.47 -10.06 30.93
CA GLU A 879 16.98 -10.11 32.31
C GLU A 879 16.37 -11.29 33.06
N LEU A 880 15.06 -11.47 32.96
CA LEU A 880 14.35 -12.58 33.60
C LEU A 880 14.77 -13.94 33.03
N THR A 881 15.00 -14.02 31.72
CA THR A 881 15.57 -15.22 31.08
C THR A 881 16.93 -15.54 31.67
N SER A 882 17.85 -14.57 31.71
CA SER A 882 19.20 -14.74 32.26
C SER A 882 19.18 -15.20 33.72
N TYR A 883 18.35 -14.57 34.54
CA TYR A 883 18.18 -14.94 35.94
C TYR A 883 17.61 -16.35 36.10
N SER A 884 16.58 -16.71 35.34
CA SER A 884 16.00 -18.07 35.34
C SER A 884 17.02 -19.14 34.94
N THR A 885 17.82 -18.88 33.90
CA THR A 885 18.87 -19.79 33.43
C THR A 885 19.93 -20.01 34.50
N SER A 886 20.31 -18.96 35.25
CA SER A 886 21.29 -19.06 36.33
C SER A 886 20.87 -19.99 37.47
N LEU A 887 19.55 -20.18 37.68
CA LEU A 887 19.01 -20.99 38.78
C LEU A 887 18.65 -22.42 38.36
N SER A 888 18.12 -22.62 37.15
CA SER A 888 17.52 -23.90 36.76
C SER A 888 17.83 -24.33 35.33
N GLY A 889 18.77 -23.68 34.64
CA GLY A 889 19.10 -23.99 33.24
C GLY A 889 18.10 -23.46 32.20
N GLY A 890 17.00 -22.83 32.65
CA GLY A 890 15.95 -22.23 31.82
C GLY A 890 15.03 -23.26 31.14
N THR A 891 13.79 -22.87 30.84
CA THR A 891 12.91 -23.61 29.91
C THR A 891 12.95 -22.97 28.54
N ARG A 892 12.75 -23.77 27.50
CA ARG A 892 12.88 -23.29 26.13
C ARG A 892 11.63 -22.61 25.57
N LEU A 893 10.42 -23.08 25.90
CA LEU A 893 9.21 -22.70 25.18
C LEU A 893 9.02 -21.17 25.16
N ILE A 894 8.98 -20.61 23.96
CA ILE A 894 8.43 -19.29 23.70
C ILE A 894 7.06 -19.50 23.08
N TYR A 895 6.00 -19.14 23.80
CA TYR A 895 4.64 -19.49 23.42
C TYR A 895 4.07 -18.57 22.35
N MET A 896 3.80 -19.11 21.16
CA MET A 896 3.46 -18.35 19.95
C MET A 896 2.40 -17.26 20.13
N ASN A 897 1.30 -17.54 20.84
CA ASN A 897 0.16 -16.63 20.90
C ASN A 897 0.43 -15.33 21.66
N TYR A 898 1.52 -15.26 22.44
CA TYR A 898 1.91 -14.11 23.26
C TYR A 898 3.31 -13.58 22.94
N ALA A 899 3.94 -14.14 21.90
CA ALA A 899 5.31 -13.82 21.57
C ALA A 899 5.39 -12.55 20.74
N ASP A 900 6.40 -11.74 21.03
CA ASP A 900 6.78 -10.66 20.13
C ASP A 900 7.27 -11.24 18.79
N SER A 901 7.08 -10.48 17.71
CA SER A 901 7.51 -10.84 16.36
C SER A 901 9.02 -11.08 16.22
N THR A 902 9.84 -10.54 17.12
CA THR A 902 11.30 -10.72 17.15
C THR A 902 11.74 -11.99 17.89
N GLN A 903 10.85 -12.68 18.60
CA GLN A 903 11.21 -13.88 19.35
C GLN A 903 11.26 -15.12 18.46
N ASP A 904 12.26 -15.98 18.69
CA ASP A 904 12.38 -17.28 17.99
C ASP A 904 11.43 -18.33 18.58
N VAL A 905 10.15 -18.20 18.23
CA VAL A 905 9.08 -19.10 18.69
C VAL A 905 9.31 -20.53 18.21
N LEU A 906 9.46 -20.73 16.90
CA LEU A 906 9.53 -22.07 16.34
C LEU A 906 10.84 -22.77 16.70
N GLY A 907 11.98 -22.06 16.76
CA GLY A 907 13.25 -22.64 17.22
C GLY A 907 13.19 -23.13 18.67
N SER A 908 12.29 -22.56 19.49
CA SER A 908 12.09 -22.99 20.87
C SER A 908 11.48 -24.40 21.02
N TYR A 909 10.81 -24.92 19.98
CA TYR A 909 10.07 -26.19 20.04
C TYR A 909 10.96 -27.45 20.06
N GLY A 910 12.28 -27.26 19.87
CA GLY A 910 13.26 -28.33 19.84
C GLY A 910 13.39 -28.98 18.47
N LYS A 911 14.61 -29.49 18.19
CA LYS A 911 15.04 -29.89 16.84
C LYS A 911 14.07 -30.83 16.13
N LYS A 912 13.56 -31.85 16.83
CA LYS A 912 12.63 -32.84 16.23
C LYS A 912 11.36 -32.19 15.68
N ASN A 913 10.78 -31.25 16.42
CA ASN A 913 9.54 -30.58 16.01
C ASN A 913 9.82 -29.56 14.89
N VAL A 914 10.94 -28.84 14.99
CA VAL A 914 11.42 -27.93 13.92
C VAL A 914 11.64 -28.69 12.60
N ASP A 915 12.33 -29.83 12.65
CA ASP A 915 12.54 -30.67 11.47
C ASP A 915 11.20 -31.17 10.89
N HIS A 916 10.27 -31.64 11.74
CA HIS A 916 8.93 -32.06 11.30
C HIS A 916 8.15 -30.93 10.61
N ILE A 917 8.11 -29.74 11.21
CA ILE A 917 7.45 -28.56 10.61
C ILE A 917 8.09 -28.22 9.26
N ARG A 918 9.42 -28.28 9.16
CA ARG A 918 10.16 -27.98 7.93
C ARG A 918 9.84 -28.99 6.82
N ASP A 919 9.83 -30.28 7.15
CA ASP A 919 9.51 -31.35 6.20
C ASP A 919 8.06 -31.25 5.71
N VAL A 920 7.12 -30.93 6.60
CA VAL A 920 5.70 -30.73 6.24
C VAL A 920 5.52 -29.49 5.37
N ALA A 921 6.17 -28.37 5.69
CA ALA A 921 6.14 -27.17 4.87
C ALA A 921 6.67 -27.46 3.46
N ALA A 922 7.79 -28.16 3.32
CA ALA A 922 8.34 -28.56 2.03
C ALA A 922 7.40 -29.50 1.24
N LYS A 923 6.62 -30.34 1.93
CA LYS A 923 5.68 -31.27 1.31
C LYS A 923 4.39 -30.60 0.82
N PHE A 924 3.79 -29.72 1.63
CA PHE A 924 2.47 -29.12 1.35
C PHE A 924 2.53 -27.72 0.74
N ASP A 925 3.68 -27.05 0.83
CA ASP A 925 4.00 -25.77 0.21
C ASP A 925 5.35 -25.85 -0.53
N PRO A 926 5.48 -26.68 -1.58
CA PRO A 926 6.75 -26.95 -2.24
C PRO A 926 7.38 -25.73 -2.92
N THR A 927 6.58 -24.70 -3.22
CA THR A 927 7.05 -23.42 -3.77
C THR A 927 7.47 -22.44 -2.66
N GLY A 928 7.18 -22.74 -1.40
CA GLY A 928 7.44 -21.85 -0.27
C GLY A 928 6.58 -20.59 -0.27
N ALA A 929 5.38 -20.62 -0.85
CA ALA A 929 4.49 -19.46 -0.92
C ALA A 929 4.07 -18.96 0.46
N PHE A 930 3.80 -19.85 1.42
CA PHE A 930 3.52 -19.46 2.81
C PHE A 930 4.77 -19.05 3.59
N GLN A 931 5.96 -19.24 3.01
CA GLN A 931 7.24 -18.79 3.58
C GLN A 931 7.64 -17.40 3.05
N THR A 932 7.27 -17.08 1.80
CA THR A 932 7.71 -15.86 1.09
C THR A 932 6.56 -14.91 0.75
N ARG A 933 5.46 -15.41 0.17
CA ARG A 933 4.29 -14.61 -0.25
C ARG A 933 3.32 -14.31 0.88
N VAL A 934 3.31 -15.12 1.94
CA VAL A 934 2.54 -14.85 3.17
C VAL A 934 3.52 -14.64 4.34
N PRO A 935 4.27 -13.53 4.41
CA PRO A 935 5.41 -13.38 5.33
C PRO A 935 5.03 -13.20 6.80
N GLY A 936 3.74 -12.96 7.09
CA GLY A 936 3.25 -12.70 8.44
C GLY A 936 3.27 -13.93 9.36
N GLY A 937 3.60 -13.71 10.63
CA GLY A 937 3.72 -14.73 11.67
C GLY A 937 5.13 -15.32 11.77
N PHE A 938 5.27 -16.38 12.55
CA PHE A 938 6.54 -17.10 12.73
C PHE A 938 6.73 -18.13 11.62
N LYS A 939 7.82 -18.00 10.86
CA LYS A 939 8.07 -18.82 9.66
C LYS A 939 9.20 -19.79 9.88
N ILE A 940 8.99 -21.03 9.46
CA ILE A 940 10.00 -22.09 9.61
C ILE A 940 11.25 -21.80 8.77
N SER A 941 11.09 -21.04 7.67
CA SER A 941 12.21 -20.56 6.84
C SER A 941 13.15 -19.58 7.56
N ARG A 942 12.73 -18.98 8.68
CA ARG A 942 13.51 -18.01 9.48
C ARG A 942 14.17 -18.63 10.71
N VAL A 943 13.97 -19.92 10.95
CA VAL A 943 14.59 -20.62 12.09
C VAL A 943 15.98 -21.09 11.67
N ASP A 944 17.00 -20.55 12.33
CA ASP A 944 18.40 -20.95 12.14
C ASP A 944 18.60 -22.43 12.49
N VAL A 945 19.48 -23.11 11.74
CA VAL A 945 19.77 -24.56 11.86
C VAL A 945 20.96 -24.82 12.76
#